data_AF-A0A7Y8DNX2-F1
#
_entry.id   AF-A0A7Y8DNX2-F1
#
_cell.length_a   1.000
_cell.length_b   1.000
_cell.length_c   1.000
_cell.angle_alpha   90.00
_cell.angle_beta   90.00
_cell.angle_gamma   90.00
#
_symmetry.space_group_name_H-M   'P 1'
#
loop_
_entity.id
_entity.type
_entity.pdbx_description
1 polymer ?
#
loop_
_entity_poly.entity_id
_entity_poly.type
_entity_poly.pdbx_seq_one_letter_code
_entity_poly.pdbx_strand_id
1 'polypeptide(L)'
;MAYNTGNPVEPNGSRDPRDLRDNAQIIDKLVNSSDLTWLGRLGKILKTWAGMTAEHEASQTQRAIEFQQFLQNSAYEVPVAYAAGISITRATQTVLYNGEIYRPVPSALPFVTTTFPADSAKWVSNGDNSLRQDLSSPAGASKIGFDQGLSYPASTIGAAVASVTRPGAGKNQDGYIGFDMLSNLGDLTTFNAAVRTGTVRVALTADSIGEGDRDGVYENSTFAILMRTLRQQNPGVTFVFANFALAGRGIATYFDPNYKGIAGPNDNPATGFYRPPGNQFTAQWPGGSVVGKSWADHVKDFAPDLVIYMHGANDLSGQGTLGAAQYKAALNYQSTWDKKPSTAIATAALPAVSAGYQLEVQVAANTARGIARELKLTLIDVNRMFLLLRQAIDIDYMAYLRDDGFVGYPSGWTPDAGSTLSLVDSSGFAIQGTGGAMRNTQSADCNVAANFAMSDWSSQTGEIWYRSLGSLASRYTAQVTSGSLFLYWGTTIIGSTPIASIPNNAQVSMQAVVQGNQHRVYVNGALALTVFDYNNLMSGAHGVRITGGNGIISALVVHTGNPLKVGTPKMTDADFYGKNDFGTNPSSEGGNGINHPTILGNRVCWAASFAGLEHHTRSLPLGIVSVVAPFRAQGNEAFDQAGATLQTSIDGTLVGTPTGILATSTGACANKYDCRQVVGGRSVVVQVILSTGPTALLKIDVVLPAGTWLLTAASQFTKDSAGVYRNALTVTGVRAS
;
A
#
# COMPACT_ATOMS: atom_id res chain seq x y z
N MET A 1 -25.78 6.20 -84.32
CA MET A 1 -24.42 5.65 -84.07
C MET A 1 -23.42 6.70 -84.50
N ALA A 2 -22.46 7.01 -83.63
CA ALA A 2 -21.31 7.85 -83.96
C ALA A 2 -20.41 7.09 -84.95
N TYR A 3 -19.84 7.79 -85.93
CA TYR A 3 -19.00 7.16 -86.94
C TYR A 3 -17.57 6.92 -86.46
N ASN A 4 -17.04 7.79 -85.59
CA ASN A 4 -15.74 7.70 -84.94
C ASN A 4 -14.63 7.27 -85.91
N THR A 5 -14.54 7.98 -87.05
CA THR A 5 -13.65 7.59 -88.15
C THR A 5 -12.17 7.61 -87.76
N GLY A 6 -11.81 8.28 -86.67
CA GLY A 6 -10.44 8.46 -86.21
C GLY A 6 -9.63 9.46 -87.05
N ASN A 7 -10.26 10.14 -88.03
CA ASN A 7 -9.55 11.10 -88.87
C ASN A 7 -8.96 12.24 -88.02
N PRO A 8 -7.68 12.60 -88.26
CA PRO A 8 -7.00 13.66 -87.52
C PRO A 8 -7.67 15.04 -87.75
N VAL A 9 -7.34 16.01 -86.90
CA VAL A 9 -7.98 17.35 -86.87
C VAL A 9 -7.26 18.37 -87.79
N GLU A 10 -6.20 17.96 -88.50
CA GLU A 10 -5.22 18.89 -89.07
C GLU A 10 -5.64 19.63 -90.35
N PRO A 11 -5.06 20.81 -90.63
CA PRO A 11 -4.97 21.99 -89.77
C PRO A 11 -6.32 22.76 -89.71
N ASN A 12 -7.31 22.34 -90.50
CA ASN A 12 -8.59 23.01 -90.70
C ASN A 12 -9.79 22.19 -90.18
N GLY A 13 -9.55 21.21 -89.31
CA GLY A 13 -10.55 20.21 -88.90
C GLY A 13 -10.71 19.09 -89.93
N SER A 14 -11.34 17.99 -89.52
CA SER A 14 -11.75 16.95 -90.46
C SER A 14 -12.88 17.47 -91.35
N ARG A 15 -12.70 17.37 -92.66
CA ARG A 15 -13.72 17.70 -93.67
C ARG A 15 -14.64 16.51 -93.98
N ASP A 16 -14.41 15.35 -93.37
CA ASP A 16 -15.29 14.20 -93.52
C ASP A 16 -16.66 14.54 -92.90
N PRO A 17 -17.76 14.49 -93.68
CA PRO A 17 -19.10 14.81 -93.17
C PRO A 17 -19.51 13.99 -91.95
N ARG A 18 -18.95 12.78 -91.79
CA ARG A 18 -19.20 11.90 -90.65
C ARG A 18 -18.60 12.46 -89.37
N ASP A 19 -17.40 13.02 -89.44
CA ASP A 19 -16.73 13.64 -88.29
C ASP A 19 -17.36 14.97 -87.89
N LEU A 20 -17.82 15.76 -88.88
CA LEU A 20 -18.55 16.99 -88.62
C LEU A 20 -19.86 16.69 -87.87
N ARG A 21 -20.58 15.63 -88.27
CA ARG A 21 -21.77 15.16 -87.56
C ARG A 21 -21.45 14.70 -86.15
N ASP A 22 -20.41 13.88 -85.96
CA ASP A 22 -20.02 13.40 -84.64
C ASP A 22 -19.61 14.57 -83.73
N ASN A 23 -18.82 15.52 -84.24
CA ASN A 23 -18.44 16.72 -83.51
C ASN A 23 -19.65 17.57 -83.10
N ALA A 24 -20.63 17.77 -83.98
CA ALA A 24 -21.83 18.53 -83.65
C ALA A 24 -22.63 17.87 -82.52
N GLN A 25 -22.80 16.54 -82.57
CA GLN A 25 -23.49 15.78 -81.51
C GLN A 25 -22.70 15.77 -80.20
N ILE A 26 -21.38 15.65 -80.27
CA ILE A 26 -20.51 15.68 -79.10
C ILE A 26 -20.51 17.08 -78.48
N ILE A 27 -20.43 18.15 -79.26
CA ILE A 27 -20.48 19.53 -78.73
C ILE A 27 -21.81 19.78 -78.05
N ASP A 28 -22.93 19.35 -78.65
CA ASP A 28 -24.25 19.44 -78.00
C ASP A 28 -24.25 18.71 -76.64
N LYS A 29 -23.65 17.51 -76.58
CA LYS A 29 -23.47 16.78 -75.32
C LYS A 29 -22.51 17.48 -74.35
N LEU A 30 -21.41 18.06 -74.82
CA LEU A 30 -20.45 18.75 -73.95
C LEU A 30 -21.03 20.02 -73.34
N VAL A 31 -21.90 20.74 -74.06
CA VAL A 31 -22.47 22.00 -73.58
C VAL A 31 -23.78 21.78 -72.81
N ASN A 32 -24.67 20.91 -73.30
CA ASN A 32 -26.04 20.80 -72.80
C ASN A 32 -26.31 19.54 -71.97
N SER A 33 -25.40 18.55 -71.92
CA SER A 33 -25.62 17.35 -71.09
C SER A 33 -25.38 17.63 -69.61
N SER A 34 -26.14 16.95 -68.76
CA SER A 34 -25.89 16.87 -67.31
C SER A 34 -24.77 15.89 -66.94
N ASP A 35 -24.32 15.06 -67.87
CA ASP A 35 -23.18 14.16 -67.66
C ASP A 35 -21.92 14.99 -67.38
N LEU A 36 -21.02 14.54 -66.50
CA LEU A 36 -19.80 15.29 -66.15
C LEU A 36 -18.69 15.15 -67.20
N THR A 37 -18.72 14.07 -67.96
CA THR A 37 -17.74 13.79 -69.02
C THR A 37 -18.41 13.14 -70.21
N TRP A 38 -17.77 13.24 -71.37
CA TRP A 38 -18.21 12.56 -72.58
C TRP A 38 -17.02 12.08 -73.40
N LEU A 39 -17.17 10.96 -74.10
CA LEU A 39 -16.14 10.44 -74.98
C LEU A 39 -16.18 11.18 -76.33
N GLY A 40 -15.10 11.87 -76.67
CA GLY A 40 -14.93 12.52 -77.96
C GLY A 40 -14.69 11.52 -79.10
N ARG A 41 -14.86 11.96 -80.36
CA ARG A 41 -14.71 11.09 -81.54
C ARG A 41 -13.30 10.52 -81.73
N LEU A 42 -12.30 11.12 -81.07
CA LEU A 42 -10.92 10.66 -81.05
C LEU A 42 -10.62 9.71 -79.87
N GLY A 43 -11.65 9.25 -79.15
CA GLY A 43 -11.50 8.37 -77.98
C GLY A 43 -10.98 9.07 -76.73
N LYS A 44 -10.92 10.41 -76.71
CA LYS A 44 -10.52 11.18 -75.52
C LYS A 44 -11.75 11.51 -74.67
N ILE A 45 -11.65 11.28 -73.36
CA ILE A 45 -12.66 11.73 -72.41
C ILE A 45 -12.54 13.24 -72.26
N LEU A 46 -13.61 13.96 -72.56
CA LEU A 46 -13.71 15.41 -72.47
C LEU A 46 -14.64 15.77 -71.31
N LYS A 47 -14.33 16.85 -70.60
CA LYS A 47 -15.22 17.40 -69.58
C LYS A 47 -16.34 18.20 -70.27
N THR A 48 -17.56 17.99 -69.81
CA THR A 48 -18.71 18.81 -70.22
C THR A 48 -18.71 20.12 -69.44
N TRP A 49 -19.57 21.06 -69.80
CA TRP A 49 -19.79 22.30 -69.05
C TRP A 49 -20.26 21.99 -67.62
N ALA A 50 -21.19 21.05 -67.45
CA ALA A 50 -21.63 20.57 -66.15
C ALA A 50 -20.46 20.01 -65.32
N GLY A 51 -19.56 19.23 -65.94
CA GLY A 51 -18.36 18.71 -65.27
C GLY A 51 -17.38 19.81 -64.83
N MET A 52 -17.16 20.81 -65.67
CA MET A 52 -16.28 21.95 -65.34
C MET A 52 -16.87 22.83 -64.23
N THR A 53 -18.18 23.09 -64.26
CA THR A 53 -18.86 23.86 -63.19
C THR A 53 -18.83 23.11 -61.87
N ALA A 54 -19.12 21.80 -61.86
CA ALA A 54 -19.11 20.99 -60.64
C ALA A 54 -17.72 20.98 -59.98
N GLU A 55 -16.65 20.86 -60.77
CA GLU A 55 -15.28 20.90 -60.24
C GLU A 55 -14.89 22.29 -59.72
N HIS A 56 -15.35 23.35 -60.37
CA HIS A 56 -15.13 24.72 -59.90
C HIS A 56 -15.82 24.96 -58.55
N GLU A 57 -17.09 24.59 -58.41
CA GLU A 57 -17.86 24.70 -57.17
C GLU A 57 -17.25 23.87 -56.04
N ALA A 58 -16.79 22.65 -56.35
CA ALA A 58 -16.07 21.81 -55.39
C ALA A 58 -14.77 22.50 -54.93
N SER A 59 -14.00 23.10 -55.84
CA SER A 59 -12.77 23.83 -55.48
C SER A 59 -13.05 25.07 -54.64
N GLN A 60 -14.12 25.83 -54.88
CA GLN A 60 -14.47 26.98 -54.05
C GLN A 60 -14.88 26.54 -52.65
N THR A 61 -15.67 25.47 -52.55
CA THR A 61 -16.10 24.89 -51.28
C THR A 61 -14.89 24.42 -50.45
N GLN A 62 -13.93 23.75 -51.09
CA GLN A 62 -12.71 23.28 -50.44
C GLN A 62 -11.85 24.44 -49.90
N ARG A 63 -11.68 25.53 -50.66
CA ARG A 63 -10.94 26.72 -50.20
C ARG A 63 -11.60 27.42 -49.02
N ALA A 64 -12.94 27.47 -49.00
CA ALA A 64 -13.69 28.05 -47.87
C ALA A 64 -13.49 27.23 -46.59
N ILE A 65 -13.51 25.90 -46.69
CA ILE A 65 -13.23 24.98 -45.58
C ILE A 65 -11.80 25.17 -45.07
N GLU A 66 -10.81 25.19 -45.96
CA GLU A 66 -9.40 25.35 -45.61
C GLU A 66 -9.13 26.70 -44.91
N PHE A 67 -9.74 27.79 -45.39
CA PHE A 67 -9.61 29.11 -44.77
C PHE A 67 -10.26 29.17 -43.38
N GLN A 68 -11.43 28.57 -43.20
CA GLN A 68 -12.10 28.51 -41.91
C GLN A 68 -11.31 27.66 -40.90
N GLN A 69 -10.71 26.58 -41.37
CA GLN A 69 -9.84 25.73 -40.55
C GLN A 69 -8.51 26.44 -40.20
N PHE A 70 -7.95 27.23 -41.13
CA PHE A 70 -6.81 28.10 -40.84
C PHE A 70 -7.12 29.11 -39.73
N LEU A 71 -8.26 29.80 -39.78
CA LEU A 71 -8.66 30.76 -38.74
C LEU A 71 -8.90 30.10 -37.37
N GLN A 72 -9.36 28.85 -37.35
CA GLN A 72 -9.48 28.08 -36.11
C GLN A 72 -8.11 27.66 -35.55
N ASN A 73 -7.11 27.47 -36.41
CA ASN A 73 -5.77 26.98 -36.05
C ASN A 73 -4.75 28.12 -35.81
N SER A 74 -4.98 29.33 -36.34
CA SER A 74 -4.13 30.50 -36.11
C SER A 74 -4.49 31.18 -34.79
N ALA A 75 -3.82 30.76 -33.72
CA ALA A 75 -3.91 31.15 -32.31
C ALA A 75 -4.55 32.51 -31.92
N TYR A 76 -5.21 32.50 -30.76
CA TYR A 76 -5.82 33.64 -30.06
C TYR A 76 -4.85 34.78 -29.78
N GLU A 77 -5.37 36.01 -29.76
CA GLU A 77 -4.62 37.20 -29.37
C GLU A 77 -4.23 37.12 -27.88
N VAL A 78 -3.13 37.80 -27.51
CA VAL A 78 -2.66 37.87 -26.12
C VAL A 78 -3.81 38.35 -25.21
N PRO A 79 -4.18 37.59 -24.17
CA PRO A 79 -5.28 37.96 -23.29
C PRO A 79 -5.02 39.30 -22.60
N VAL A 80 -6.02 40.18 -22.61
CA VAL A 80 -6.00 41.42 -21.81
C VAL A 80 -6.73 41.21 -20.49
N ALA A 81 -6.30 41.85 -19.40
CA ALA A 81 -7.03 41.77 -18.15
C ALA A 81 -8.47 42.30 -18.33
N TYR A 82 -9.46 41.58 -17.80
CA TYR A 82 -10.85 42.00 -17.92
C TYR A 82 -11.08 43.34 -17.21
N ALA A 83 -11.63 44.30 -17.95
CA ALA A 83 -12.05 45.60 -17.45
C ALA A 83 -13.33 46.03 -18.18
N ALA A 84 -14.09 46.96 -17.61
CA ALA A 84 -15.22 47.57 -18.30
C ALA A 84 -14.73 48.44 -19.48
N GLY A 85 -15.50 48.52 -20.56
CA GLY A 85 -15.23 49.39 -21.71
C GLY A 85 -14.36 48.78 -22.82
N ILE A 86 -14.01 47.49 -22.75
CA ILE A 86 -13.25 46.79 -23.80
C ILE A 86 -14.20 46.43 -24.94
N SER A 87 -13.87 46.85 -26.17
CA SER A 87 -14.62 46.50 -27.37
C SER A 87 -14.17 45.14 -27.91
N ILE A 88 -15.09 44.17 -27.91
CA ILE A 88 -14.89 42.82 -28.40
C ILE A 88 -15.67 42.65 -29.70
N THR A 89 -14.95 42.58 -30.81
CA THR A 89 -15.50 42.54 -32.17
C THR A 89 -15.07 41.29 -32.94
N ARG A 90 -14.07 40.56 -32.44
CA ARG A 90 -13.51 39.37 -33.08
C ARG A 90 -13.46 38.19 -32.12
N ALA A 91 -13.69 36.99 -32.65
CA ALA A 91 -13.65 35.75 -31.87
C ALA A 91 -12.25 35.42 -31.29
N THR A 92 -11.20 36.06 -31.80
CA THR A 92 -9.80 35.89 -31.38
C THR A 92 -9.40 36.76 -30.18
N GLN A 93 -10.20 37.75 -29.79
CA GLN A 93 -9.92 38.64 -28.67
C GLN A 93 -10.26 37.96 -27.35
N THR A 94 -9.25 37.65 -26.53
CA THR A 94 -9.44 36.97 -25.24
C THR A 94 -9.20 37.89 -24.06
N VAL A 95 -9.79 37.54 -22.91
CA VAL A 95 -9.65 38.29 -21.66
C VAL A 95 -9.20 37.37 -20.53
N LEU A 96 -8.41 37.91 -19.60
CA LEU A 96 -8.01 37.24 -18.37
C LEU A 96 -8.87 37.74 -17.20
N TYR A 97 -9.54 36.83 -16.50
CA TYR A 97 -10.31 37.15 -15.29
C TYR A 97 -10.03 36.09 -14.22
N ASN A 98 -9.61 36.52 -13.03
CA ASN A 98 -9.23 35.64 -11.90
C ASN A 98 -8.25 34.50 -12.28
N GLY A 99 -7.32 34.78 -13.21
CA GLY A 99 -6.32 33.80 -13.66
C GLY A 99 -6.83 32.78 -14.69
N GLU A 100 -8.09 32.88 -15.10
CA GLU A 100 -8.70 32.06 -16.17
C GLU A 100 -8.82 32.88 -17.46
N ILE A 101 -8.55 32.26 -18.60
CA ILE A 101 -8.63 32.89 -19.91
C ILE A 101 -10.02 32.63 -20.47
N TYR A 102 -10.70 33.69 -20.93
CA TYR A 102 -12.02 33.60 -21.54
C TYR A 102 -11.97 34.06 -23.00
N ARG A 103 -12.68 33.35 -23.87
CA ARG A 103 -12.95 33.75 -25.26
C ARG A 103 -14.43 34.11 -25.44
N PRO A 104 -14.78 35.02 -26.36
CA PRO A 104 -16.16 35.43 -26.53
C PRO A 104 -16.97 34.32 -27.20
N VAL A 105 -18.24 34.21 -26.82
CA VAL A 105 -19.22 33.41 -27.55
C VAL A 105 -19.44 34.09 -28.91
N PRO A 106 -19.29 33.40 -30.05
CA PRO A 106 -19.44 34.01 -31.37
C PRO A 106 -20.79 34.72 -31.59
N SER A 107 -21.88 34.18 -31.04
CA SER A 107 -23.23 34.77 -31.13
C SER A 107 -23.42 36.03 -30.29
N ALA A 108 -22.50 36.34 -29.36
CA ALA A 108 -22.55 37.55 -28.55
C ALA A 108 -21.77 38.72 -29.18
N LEU A 109 -21.02 38.48 -30.25
CA LEU A 109 -20.24 39.50 -30.94
C LEU A 109 -21.12 40.39 -31.84
N PRO A 110 -20.87 41.70 -31.91
CA PRO A 110 -19.91 42.48 -31.11
C PRO A 110 -20.51 42.94 -29.77
N PHE A 111 -19.69 43.14 -28.75
CA PHE A 111 -20.12 43.74 -27.47
C PHE A 111 -19.02 44.57 -26.80
N VAL A 112 -19.43 45.37 -25.81
CA VAL A 112 -18.53 46.11 -24.92
C VAL A 112 -18.65 45.53 -23.52
N THR A 113 -17.52 45.27 -22.88
CA THR A 113 -17.50 44.74 -21.51
C THR A 113 -18.03 45.75 -20.49
N THR A 114 -18.71 45.24 -19.48
CA THR A 114 -19.24 45.95 -18.32
C THR A 114 -18.63 45.35 -17.05
N THR A 115 -19.37 44.50 -16.32
CA THR A 115 -18.84 43.70 -15.20
C THR A 115 -18.82 42.22 -15.58
N PHE A 116 -17.81 41.49 -15.12
CA PHE A 116 -17.66 40.08 -15.51
C PHE A 116 -18.90 39.22 -15.18
N PRO A 117 -19.56 39.36 -14.00
CA PRO A 117 -20.78 38.61 -13.72
C PRO A 117 -21.93 38.92 -14.70
N ALA A 118 -22.11 40.20 -15.06
CA ALA A 118 -23.16 40.62 -16.01
C ALA A 118 -22.88 40.16 -17.44
N ASP A 119 -21.60 40.04 -17.81
CA ASP A 119 -21.18 39.61 -19.13
C ASP A 119 -20.87 38.11 -19.22
N SER A 120 -20.97 37.36 -18.13
CA SER A 120 -20.53 35.95 -18.03
C SER A 120 -21.11 35.04 -19.12
N ALA A 121 -22.37 35.24 -19.52
CA ALA A 121 -23.02 34.48 -20.60
C ALA A 121 -22.45 34.77 -22.01
N LYS A 122 -21.69 35.87 -22.18
CA LYS A 122 -21.02 36.25 -23.43
C LYS A 122 -19.62 35.64 -23.55
N TRP A 123 -19.17 34.90 -22.52
CA TRP A 123 -17.82 34.35 -22.41
C TRP A 123 -17.84 32.83 -22.26
N VAL A 124 -16.80 32.18 -22.78
CA VAL A 124 -16.53 30.75 -22.59
C VAL A 124 -15.13 30.63 -22.00
N SER A 125 -14.99 29.83 -20.93
CA SER A 125 -13.67 29.49 -20.39
C SER A 125 -12.84 28.78 -21.44
N ASN A 126 -11.59 29.20 -21.59
CA ASN A 126 -10.69 28.76 -22.65
C ASN A 126 -9.32 28.29 -22.10
N GLY A 127 -9.06 28.43 -20.80
CA GLY A 127 -7.93 27.80 -20.12
C GLY A 127 -8.34 26.51 -19.40
N ASP A 128 -7.35 25.89 -18.74
CA ASP A 128 -7.51 24.61 -18.04
C ASP A 128 -7.50 24.76 -16.51
N ASN A 129 -7.50 25.99 -15.98
CA ASN A 129 -7.42 26.22 -14.53
C ASN A 129 -8.68 25.71 -13.82
N SER A 130 -9.87 25.89 -14.40
CA SER A 130 -11.10 25.24 -13.93
C SER A 130 -11.04 23.71 -14.00
N LEU A 131 -10.47 23.14 -15.07
CA LEU A 131 -10.32 21.68 -15.21
C LEU A 131 -9.31 21.11 -14.20
N ARG A 132 -8.19 21.81 -13.96
CA ARG A 132 -7.21 21.42 -12.94
C ARG A 132 -7.81 21.47 -11.54
N GLN A 133 -8.59 22.50 -11.22
CA GLN A 133 -9.32 22.58 -9.95
C GLN A 133 -10.31 21.42 -9.81
N ASP A 134 -11.10 21.15 -10.85
CA ASP A 134 -12.06 20.04 -10.87
C ASP A 134 -11.38 18.68 -10.67
N LEU A 135 -10.28 18.41 -11.39
CA LEU A 135 -9.50 17.18 -11.27
C LEU A 135 -8.74 17.07 -9.94
N SER A 136 -8.37 18.19 -9.31
CA SER A 136 -7.72 18.22 -8.00
C SER A 136 -8.69 18.04 -6.82
N SER A 137 -9.99 18.20 -7.06
CA SER A 137 -11.02 18.01 -6.03
C SER A 137 -11.19 16.52 -5.67
N PRO A 138 -11.71 16.18 -4.48
CA PRO A 138 -12.00 14.79 -4.13
C PRO A 138 -12.93 14.07 -5.13
N ALA A 139 -13.80 14.81 -5.81
CA ALA A 139 -14.70 14.29 -6.85
C ALA A 139 -14.06 14.33 -8.26
N GLY A 140 -12.81 14.77 -8.40
CA GLY A 140 -12.16 14.95 -9.70
C GLY A 140 -12.01 13.66 -10.50
N ALA A 141 -11.78 12.53 -9.82
CA ALA A 141 -11.68 11.23 -10.46
C ALA A 141 -12.98 10.79 -11.16
N SER A 142 -14.17 11.22 -10.69
CA SER A 142 -15.45 10.86 -11.34
C SER A 142 -15.74 11.65 -12.61
N LYS A 143 -14.93 12.68 -12.90
CA LYS A 143 -15.05 13.52 -14.09
C LYS A 143 -14.20 13.01 -15.27
N ILE A 144 -13.40 11.96 -15.06
CA ILE A 144 -12.58 11.32 -16.09
C ILE A 144 -13.40 10.21 -16.76
N GLY A 145 -13.76 10.39 -18.02
CA GLY A 145 -14.46 9.36 -18.80
C GLY A 145 -13.57 8.15 -19.08
N PHE A 146 -14.12 6.96 -18.93
CA PHE A 146 -13.48 5.68 -19.28
C PHE A 146 -14.38 4.91 -20.24
N ASP A 147 -13.83 4.51 -21.39
CA ASP A 147 -14.48 3.60 -22.34
C ASP A 147 -13.72 2.26 -22.36
N GLN A 148 -14.46 1.19 -22.09
CA GLN A 148 -13.94 -0.19 -22.04
C GLN A 148 -13.56 -0.74 -23.43
N GLY A 149 -14.08 -0.15 -24.51
CA GLY A 149 -13.81 -0.56 -25.90
C GLY A 149 -12.51 0.00 -26.49
N LEU A 150 -11.81 0.89 -25.79
CA LEU A 150 -10.61 1.56 -26.29
C LEU A 150 -9.32 0.95 -25.70
N SER A 151 -8.24 0.94 -26.50
CA SER A 151 -6.91 0.53 -26.06
C SER A 151 -6.12 1.73 -25.58
N TYR A 152 -5.60 1.66 -24.35
CA TYR A 152 -4.83 2.74 -23.74
C TYR A 152 -3.33 2.40 -23.67
N PRO A 153 -2.42 3.37 -23.90
CA PRO A 153 -0.99 3.18 -23.70
C PRO A 153 -0.62 2.83 -22.26
N ALA A 154 0.45 2.06 -22.07
CA ALA A 154 0.98 1.75 -20.74
C ALA A 154 1.31 3.03 -19.95
N SER A 155 1.18 2.98 -18.63
CA SER A 155 1.39 4.12 -17.71
C SER A 155 0.34 5.24 -17.79
N THR A 156 -0.78 5.01 -18.47
CA THR A 156 -1.95 5.91 -18.42
C THR A 156 -2.97 5.43 -17.38
N ILE A 157 -3.78 6.36 -16.85
CA ILE A 157 -4.92 6.02 -16.00
C ILE A 157 -5.92 5.12 -16.74
N GLY A 158 -6.12 5.33 -18.05
CA GLY A 158 -6.96 4.46 -18.88
C GLY A 158 -6.47 3.01 -18.92
N ALA A 159 -5.15 2.77 -18.97
CA ALA A 159 -4.59 1.43 -18.88
C ALA A 159 -4.79 0.81 -17.50
N ALA A 160 -4.65 1.59 -16.42
CA ALA A 160 -4.89 1.13 -15.05
C ALA A 160 -6.38 0.81 -14.78
N VAL A 161 -7.31 1.58 -15.35
CA VAL A 161 -8.76 1.33 -15.22
C VAL A 161 -9.22 0.21 -16.16
N ALA A 162 -8.62 0.06 -17.34
CA ALA A 162 -8.87 -1.06 -18.25
C ALA A 162 -8.41 -2.40 -17.66
N SER A 163 -7.36 -2.43 -16.84
CA SER A 163 -6.98 -3.63 -16.09
C SER A 163 -8.01 -4.01 -15.02
N VAL A 164 -8.76 -3.05 -14.48
CA VAL A 164 -9.77 -3.27 -13.42
C VAL A 164 -11.11 -3.76 -13.99
N THR A 165 -11.45 -3.42 -15.24
CA THR A 165 -12.79 -3.63 -15.82
C THR A 165 -12.92 -4.83 -16.76
N ARG A 166 -11.85 -5.58 -17.07
CA ARG A 166 -11.96 -6.80 -17.90
C ARG A 166 -12.77 -7.90 -17.21
N PRO A 167 -13.95 -8.31 -17.74
CA PRO A 167 -14.69 -9.43 -17.19
C PRO A 167 -13.87 -10.71 -17.43
N GLY A 168 -13.37 -11.31 -16.35
CA GLY A 168 -12.75 -12.64 -16.39
C GLY A 168 -11.22 -12.69 -16.25
N ALA A 169 -10.50 -11.56 -16.28
CA ALA A 169 -9.06 -11.54 -16.00
C ALA A 169 -8.70 -11.12 -14.56
N GLY A 170 -9.68 -10.63 -13.77
CA GLY A 170 -9.52 -10.18 -12.39
C GLY A 170 -10.32 -10.96 -11.33
N LYS A 171 -10.81 -12.17 -11.63
CA LYS A 171 -11.44 -13.02 -10.58
C LYS A 171 -10.46 -13.76 -9.68
N ASN A 172 -9.16 -13.55 -9.87
CA ASN A 172 -8.16 -13.81 -8.84
C ASN A 172 -7.54 -12.45 -8.46
N GLN A 173 -7.90 -11.97 -7.26
CA GLN A 173 -7.15 -11.05 -6.38
C GLN A 173 -7.66 -9.62 -6.13
N ASP A 174 -8.47 -8.97 -6.97
CA ASP A 174 -8.85 -7.56 -6.70
C ASP A 174 -10.19 -7.37 -5.96
N GLY A 175 -10.35 -8.15 -4.88
CA GLY A 175 -11.40 -7.99 -3.88
C GLY A 175 -10.99 -8.37 -2.45
N TYR A 176 -9.70 -8.65 -2.22
CA TYR A 176 -9.14 -8.98 -0.89
C TYR A 176 -8.09 -7.97 -0.41
N ILE A 177 -7.89 -6.87 -1.13
CA ILE A 177 -6.90 -5.82 -0.84
C ILE A 177 -7.42 -4.69 0.07
N GLY A 178 -8.42 -4.99 0.89
CA GLY A 178 -8.88 -4.10 1.97
C GLY A 178 -8.08 -4.20 3.28
N PHE A 179 -6.86 -4.75 3.24
CA PHE A 179 -5.94 -4.77 4.38
C PHE A 179 -4.53 -4.56 3.86
N ASP A 180 -4.05 -3.33 4.01
CA ASP A 180 -2.70 -2.90 3.68
C ASP A 180 -1.68 -3.64 4.57
N MET A 181 -1.25 -4.83 4.16
CA MET A 181 -0.20 -5.60 4.85
C MET A 181 1.20 -5.33 4.32
N LEU A 182 1.40 -4.14 3.71
CA LEU A 182 2.72 -3.52 3.56
C LEU A 182 2.91 -2.34 4.53
N SER A 183 2.40 -2.48 5.76
CA SER A 183 3.06 -1.99 6.99
C SER A 183 2.28 -2.51 8.19
N ASN A 184 2.67 -3.64 8.80
CA ASN A 184 2.03 -4.10 10.04
C ASN A 184 2.53 -3.30 11.25
N LEU A 185 2.43 -1.97 11.15
CA LEU A 185 2.65 -1.06 12.24
C LEU A 185 1.34 -0.93 13.01
N GLY A 186 1.38 -1.29 14.28
CA GLY A 186 0.25 -1.13 15.17
C GLY A 186 0.21 0.26 15.78
N ASP A 187 -0.33 0.34 17.00
CA ASP A 187 -0.27 1.58 17.76
C ASP A 187 1.17 1.95 18.17
N LEU A 188 1.74 2.91 17.43
CA LEU A 188 3.05 3.50 17.68
C LEU A 188 2.96 4.86 18.38
N THR A 189 1.85 5.21 19.02
CA THR A 189 1.64 6.56 19.60
C THR A 189 2.74 6.97 20.57
N THR A 190 3.04 6.14 21.59
CA THR A 190 4.09 6.40 22.58
C THR A 190 5.47 6.45 21.94
N PHE A 191 5.80 5.47 21.08
CA PHE A 191 7.07 5.43 20.36
C PHE A 191 7.27 6.69 19.50
N ASN A 192 6.25 7.07 18.72
CA ASN A 192 6.29 8.25 17.85
C ASN A 192 6.47 9.54 18.65
N ALA A 193 5.80 9.66 19.81
CA ALA A 193 5.98 10.81 20.69
C ALA A 193 7.43 10.90 21.19
N ALA A 194 8.03 9.79 21.60
CA ALA A 194 9.42 9.73 22.06
C ALA A 194 10.43 10.04 20.96
N VAL A 195 10.20 9.53 19.74
CA VAL A 195 11.04 9.86 18.57
C VAL A 195 11.02 11.37 18.32
N ARG A 196 9.84 12.01 18.41
CA ARG A 196 9.68 13.45 18.21
C ARG A 196 10.35 14.30 19.28
N THR A 197 10.43 13.83 20.53
CA THR A 197 11.09 14.54 21.64
C THR A 197 12.59 14.25 21.74
N GLY A 198 13.11 13.29 20.95
CA GLY A 198 14.54 13.08 20.74
C GLY A 198 15.21 12.06 21.67
N THR A 199 14.48 11.41 22.58
CA THR A 199 14.99 10.28 23.36
C THR A 199 13.98 9.14 23.38
N VAL A 200 14.41 7.95 23.01
CA VAL A 200 13.56 6.76 22.88
C VAL A 200 14.15 5.60 23.68
N ARG A 201 13.33 4.99 24.54
CA ARG A 201 13.68 3.79 25.31
C ARG A 201 13.04 2.56 24.66
N VAL A 202 13.85 1.59 24.25
CA VAL A 202 13.38 0.34 23.61
C VAL A 202 13.78 -0.85 24.46
N ALA A 203 12.80 -1.65 24.87
CA ALA A 203 13.04 -2.89 25.60
C ALA A 203 12.74 -4.11 24.72
N LEU A 204 13.62 -5.11 24.78
CA LEU A 204 13.39 -6.44 24.24
C LEU A 204 13.13 -7.42 25.39
N THR A 205 12.06 -8.20 25.28
CA THR A 205 11.84 -9.41 26.07
C THR A 205 11.77 -10.60 25.11
N ALA A 206 12.59 -11.62 25.35
CA ALA A 206 12.79 -12.71 24.40
C ALA A 206 13.35 -13.96 25.09
N ASP A 207 13.48 -15.01 24.30
CA ASP A 207 14.17 -16.25 24.65
C ASP A 207 15.67 -16.24 24.29
N SER A 208 16.27 -17.42 24.19
CA SER A 208 17.70 -17.59 23.89
C SER A 208 18.15 -16.98 22.55
N ILE A 209 17.24 -16.86 21.57
CA ILE A 209 17.57 -16.27 20.27
C ILE A 209 17.75 -14.74 20.42
N GLY A 210 16.90 -14.12 21.25
CA GLY A 210 16.99 -12.69 21.55
C GLY A 210 18.09 -12.32 22.54
N GLU A 211 18.56 -13.28 23.35
CA GLU A 211 19.73 -13.08 24.21
C GLU A 211 20.98 -12.77 23.37
N GLY A 212 21.17 -13.49 22.25
CA GLY A 212 22.01 -13.07 21.13
C GLY A 212 23.50 -13.43 21.20
N ASP A 213 24.00 -13.97 22.31
CA ASP A 213 25.42 -14.28 22.55
C ASP A 213 25.72 -15.75 22.93
N ARG A 214 24.70 -16.61 22.92
CA ARG A 214 24.87 -18.02 23.32
C ARG A 214 25.65 -18.85 22.30
N ASP A 215 25.20 -18.81 21.05
CA ASP A 215 25.77 -19.59 19.94
C ASP A 215 26.34 -18.66 18.86
N GLY A 216 26.79 -17.46 19.24
CA GLY A 216 27.30 -16.46 18.31
C GLY A 216 27.86 -15.21 19.01
N VAL A 217 28.42 -14.31 18.20
CA VAL A 217 28.93 -13.01 18.67
C VAL A 217 27.76 -12.02 18.80
N TYR A 218 27.62 -11.37 19.97
CA TYR A 218 26.49 -10.47 20.25
C TYR A 218 26.30 -9.37 19.19
N GLU A 219 27.38 -8.80 18.68
CA GLU A 219 27.38 -7.74 17.67
C GLU A 219 26.73 -8.14 16.33
N ASN A 220 26.59 -9.45 16.12
CA ASN A 220 25.93 -10.07 14.97
C ASN A 220 24.48 -10.50 15.26
N SER A 221 24.04 -10.39 16.52
CA SER A 221 22.66 -10.70 16.90
C SER A 221 21.68 -9.73 16.27
N THR A 222 20.43 -10.19 16.12
CA THR A 222 19.31 -9.39 15.63
C THR A 222 19.16 -8.06 16.37
N PHE A 223 19.23 -8.08 17.71
CA PHE A 223 19.02 -6.87 18.49
C PHE A 223 20.18 -5.89 18.34
N ALA A 224 21.42 -6.36 18.30
CA ALA A 224 22.57 -5.50 18.02
C ALA A 224 22.50 -4.85 16.63
N ILE A 225 22.01 -5.58 15.62
CA ILE A 225 21.77 -5.04 14.28
C ILE A 225 20.69 -3.95 14.33
N LEU A 226 19.55 -4.21 14.95
CA LEU A 226 18.48 -3.20 15.13
C LEU A 226 18.99 -1.95 15.84
N MET A 227 19.71 -2.12 16.95
CA MET A 227 20.31 -1.02 17.72
C MET A 227 21.21 -0.15 16.83
N ARG A 228 22.07 -0.78 16.03
CA ARG A 228 22.97 -0.10 15.10
C ARG A 228 22.18 0.63 14.02
N THR A 229 21.21 -0.04 13.38
CA THR A 229 20.42 0.53 12.29
C THR A 229 19.61 1.74 12.75
N LEU A 230 18.89 1.63 13.88
CA LEU A 230 18.09 2.74 14.40
C LEU A 230 18.96 3.96 14.72
N ARG A 231 20.11 3.77 15.36
CA ARG A 231 21.06 4.86 15.67
C ARG A 231 21.65 5.50 14.41
N GLN A 232 22.02 4.68 13.42
CA GLN A 232 22.62 5.17 12.17
C GLN A 232 21.61 5.92 11.29
N GLN A 233 20.37 5.43 11.19
CA GLN A 233 19.34 6.03 10.35
C GLN A 233 18.68 7.26 11.00
N ASN A 234 18.79 7.43 12.31
CA ASN A 234 18.12 8.49 13.06
C ASN A 234 19.10 9.22 13.99
N PRO A 235 20.13 9.90 13.45
CA PRO A 235 21.21 10.51 14.25
C PRO A 235 20.72 11.64 15.18
N GLY A 236 19.53 12.20 14.95
CA GLY A 236 18.89 13.20 15.82
C GLY A 236 18.12 12.63 17.01
N VAL A 237 18.09 11.30 17.18
CA VAL A 237 17.33 10.62 18.24
C VAL A 237 18.29 9.81 19.11
N THR A 238 18.21 10.01 20.41
CA THR A 238 18.97 9.23 21.38
C THR A 238 18.23 7.95 21.72
N PHE A 239 18.74 6.80 21.26
CA PHE A 239 18.16 5.50 21.60
C PHE A 239 18.86 4.85 22.81
N VAL A 240 18.05 4.56 23.83
CA VAL A 240 18.42 3.80 25.02
C VAL A 240 17.79 2.42 24.91
N PHE A 241 18.61 1.38 24.87
CA PHE A 241 18.15 0.00 24.71
C PHE A 241 18.29 -0.78 26.02
N ALA A 242 17.41 -1.78 26.19
CA ALA A 242 17.56 -2.81 27.21
C ALA A 242 17.12 -4.16 26.64
N ASN A 243 18.01 -5.15 26.69
CA ASN A 243 17.71 -6.53 26.34
C ASN A 243 17.51 -7.35 27.62
N PHE A 244 16.26 -7.68 27.91
CA PHE A 244 15.86 -8.50 29.05
C PHE A 244 15.58 -9.95 28.64
N ALA A 245 16.18 -10.46 27.55
CA ALA A 245 16.00 -11.84 27.16
C ALA A 245 16.56 -12.84 28.21
N LEU A 246 15.93 -14.01 28.32
CA LEU A 246 16.41 -15.13 29.13
C LEU A 246 16.39 -16.43 28.32
N ALA A 247 17.56 -17.06 28.16
CA ALA A 247 17.66 -18.35 27.48
C ALA A 247 16.82 -19.46 28.13
N GLY A 248 16.18 -20.27 27.27
CA GLY A 248 15.38 -21.43 27.69
C GLY A 248 14.08 -21.06 28.41
N ARG A 249 13.64 -19.80 28.31
CA ARG A 249 12.40 -19.29 28.88
C ARG A 249 11.43 -18.87 27.78
N GLY A 250 10.15 -18.86 28.11
CA GLY A 250 9.07 -18.52 27.20
C GLY A 250 8.15 -17.46 27.80
N ILE A 251 7.09 -17.12 27.08
CA ILE A 251 6.18 -16.04 27.48
C ILE A 251 5.49 -16.33 28.83
N ALA A 252 5.21 -17.60 29.13
CA ALA A 252 4.60 -18.04 30.40
C ALA A 252 5.39 -17.57 31.64
N THR A 253 6.72 -17.71 31.58
CA THR A 253 7.61 -17.31 32.68
C THR A 253 7.87 -15.80 32.72
N TYR A 254 7.69 -15.09 31.60
CA TYR A 254 7.89 -13.64 31.55
C TYR A 254 6.90 -12.88 32.43
N PHE A 255 5.61 -13.22 32.34
CA PHE A 255 4.57 -12.54 33.11
C PHE A 255 4.24 -13.22 34.44
N ASP A 256 4.88 -14.36 34.76
CA ASP A 256 4.67 -15.03 36.04
C ASP A 256 5.22 -14.15 37.19
N PRO A 257 4.37 -13.63 38.08
CA PRO A 257 4.82 -12.80 39.19
C PRO A 257 5.72 -13.56 40.18
N ASN A 258 5.73 -14.89 40.15
CA ASN A 258 6.56 -15.73 41.01
C ASN A 258 7.91 -16.09 40.38
N TYR A 259 8.08 -15.89 39.07
CA TYR A 259 9.37 -16.06 38.41
C TYR A 259 10.23 -14.82 38.63
N LYS A 260 10.94 -14.81 39.75
CA LYS A 260 11.64 -13.64 40.30
C LYS A 260 13.16 -13.76 40.20
N GLY A 261 13.83 -12.61 40.23
CA GLY A 261 15.26 -12.52 40.42
C GLY A 261 15.68 -13.25 41.71
N ILE A 262 16.75 -14.04 41.63
CA ILE A 262 17.34 -14.77 42.75
C ILE A 262 18.80 -14.35 42.96
N ALA A 263 19.37 -14.75 44.09
CA ALA A 263 20.80 -14.60 44.31
C ALA A 263 21.57 -15.47 43.29
N GLY A 264 22.63 -14.90 42.70
CA GLY A 264 23.50 -15.61 41.77
C GLY A 264 24.27 -16.76 42.41
N PRO A 265 24.95 -17.60 41.60
CA PRO A 265 25.22 -17.41 40.17
C PRO A 265 24.26 -18.15 39.21
N ASN A 266 23.14 -18.68 39.70
CA ASN A 266 22.26 -19.54 38.89
C ASN A 266 21.47 -18.73 37.84
N ASP A 267 21.96 -18.72 36.60
CA ASP A 267 21.48 -17.86 35.51
C ASP A 267 19.96 -17.99 35.26
N ASN A 268 19.46 -19.20 35.04
CA ASN A 268 18.03 -19.42 34.74
C ASN A 268 17.51 -20.78 35.26
N PRO A 269 17.39 -21.02 36.58
CA PRO A 269 16.73 -22.22 37.09
C PRO A 269 15.21 -22.21 36.84
N ALA A 270 14.54 -23.32 37.15
CA ALA A 270 13.09 -23.47 36.96
C ALA A 270 12.25 -22.48 37.81
N THR A 271 12.79 -21.99 38.93
CA THR A 271 12.07 -21.16 39.92
C THR A 271 12.78 -19.84 40.20
N GLY A 272 13.01 -19.04 39.15
CA GLY A 272 13.65 -17.73 39.20
C GLY A 272 14.83 -17.60 38.24
N PHE A 273 15.49 -16.45 38.24
CA PHE A 273 16.60 -16.13 37.33
C PHE A 273 17.64 -15.22 38.00
N TYR A 274 18.88 -15.26 37.54
CA TYR A 274 19.94 -14.32 37.92
C TYR A 274 20.65 -13.83 36.66
N ARG A 275 20.80 -12.52 36.53
CA ARG A 275 21.61 -11.90 35.47
C ARG A 275 22.56 -10.89 36.07
N PRO A 276 23.88 -10.99 35.81
CA PRO A 276 24.78 -9.91 36.17
C PRO A 276 24.46 -8.65 35.34
N PRO A 277 24.89 -7.46 35.78
CA PRO A 277 24.82 -6.26 34.95
C PRO A 277 25.57 -6.50 33.63
N GLY A 278 24.88 -6.39 32.50
CA GLY A 278 25.52 -6.49 31.20
C GLY A 278 26.25 -5.20 30.81
N ASN A 279 27.01 -5.30 29.72
CA ASN A 279 27.79 -4.18 29.20
C ASN A 279 26.90 -3.18 28.45
N GLN A 280 27.24 -1.89 28.50
CA GLN A 280 26.60 -0.81 27.73
C GLN A 280 26.51 -1.07 26.21
N PHE A 281 27.46 -1.86 25.66
CA PHE A 281 27.46 -2.20 24.23
C PHE A 281 26.41 -3.25 23.86
N THR A 282 26.16 -4.22 24.76
CA THR A 282 25.16 -5.27 24.53
C THR A 282 23.78 -4.86 25.02
N ALA A 283 23.70 -3.89 25.96
CA ALA A 283 22.47 -3.48 26.61
C ALA A 283 21.70 -4.63 27.29
N GLN A 284 22.32 -5.80 27.46
CA GLN A 284 21.71 -6.93 28.17
C GLN A 284 21.61 -6.59 29.64
N TRP A 285 20.44 -6.78 30.23
CA TRP A 285 20.20 -6.65 31.67
C TRP A 285 20.90 -5.42 32.28
N PRO A 286 20.53 -4.19 31.86
CA PRO A 286 21.18 -2.98 32.35
C PRO A 286 20.95 -2.86 33.87
N GLY A 287 22.04 -2.96 34.64
CA GLY A 287 21.99 -2.99 36.11
C GLY A 287 21.78 -4.37 36.75
N GLY A 288 21.63 -5.42 35.94
CA GLY A 288 21.46 -6.81 36.41
C GLY A 288 20.06 -7.12 36.93
N SER A 289 19.82 -8.39 37.27
CA SER A 289 18.59 -8.83 37.92
C SER A 289 18.58 -8.44 39.40
N VAL A 290 17.42 -8.03 39.92
CA VAL A 290 17.19 -7.68 41.32
C VAL A 290 16.45 -8.82 42.02
N VAL A 291 16.99 -9.26 43.17
CA VAL A 291 16.38 -10.33 43.98
C VAL A 291 14.95 -9.96 44.38
N GLY A 292 14.00 -10.88 44.17
CA GLY A 292 12.59 -10.72 44.53
C GLY A 292 11.76 -9.93 43.52
N LYS A 293 12.35 -9.39 42.45
CA LYS A 293 11.65 -8.66 41.38
C LYS A 293 11.34 -9.59 40.21
N SER A 294 10.12 -9.57 39.69
CA SER A 294 9.73 -10.43 38.56
C SER A 294 10.41 -10.02 37.26
N TRP A 295 10.43 -10.90 36.27
CA TRP A 295 10.99 -10.59 34.95
C TRP A 295 10.28 -9.39 34.30
N ALA A 296 8.95 -9.41 34.22
CA ALA A 296 8.18 -8.29 33.67
C ALA A 296 8.36 -6.97 34.46
N ASP A 297 8.60 -7.02 35.78
CA ASP A 297 8.84 -5.80 36.57
C ASP A 297 10.15 -5.10 36.22
N HIS A 298 11.19 -5.83 35.80
CA HIS A 298 12.41 -5.20 35.30
C HIS A 298 12.15 -4.41 34.02
N VAL A 299 11.30 -4.94 33.13
CA VAL A 299 10.90 -4.25 31.90
C VAL A 299 10.03 -3.04 32.22
N LYS A 300 9.10 -3.17 33.17
CA LYS A 300 8.27 -2.07 33.67
C LYS A 300 9.11 -0.92 34.23
N ASP A 301 10.06 -1.23 35.11
CA ASP A 301 10.94 -0.24 35.75
C ASP A 301 11.85 0.47 34.75
N PHE A 302 12.19 -0.20 33.64
CA PHE A 302 12.90 0.43 32.55
C PHE A 302 12.06 1.50 31.83
N ALA A 303 10.75 1.59 32.05
CA ALA A 303 9.85 2.60 31.48
C ALA A 303 10.03 2.82 29.95
N PRO A 304 9.93 1.75 29.14
CA PRO A 304 10.14 1.81 27.69
C PRO A 304 9.10 2.71 26.98
N ASP A 305 9.48 3.22 25.81
CA ASP A 305 8.57 3.81 24.81
C ASP A 305 8.08 2.74 23.81
N LEU A 306 8.88 1.70 23.61
CA LEU A 306 8.57 0.51 22.82
C LEU A 306 9.01 -0.76 23.54
N VAL A 307 8.12 -1.75 23.64
CA VAL A 307 8.45 -3.12 24.05
C VAL A 307 8.32 -4.05 22.85
N ILE A 308 9.37 -4.83 22.60
CA ILE A 308 9.39 -5.89 21.58
C ILE A 308 9.33 -7.24 22.31
N TYR A 309 8.27 -8.01 22.04
CA TYR A 309 8.12 -9.39 22.50
C TYR A 309 8.60 -10.35 21.42
N MET A 310 9.72 -11.03 21.65
CA MET A 310 10.29 -12.03 20.73
C MET A 310 10.39 -13.39 21.43
N HIS A 311 9.23 -13.93 21.78
CA HIS A 311 9.05 -15.28 22.34
C HIS A 311 8.49 -16.22 21.26
N GLY A 312 8.35 -17.50 21.60
CA GLY A 312 7.72 -18.51 20.75
C GLY A 312 8.63 -19.68 20.38
N ALA A 313 9.96 -19.55 20.43
CA ALA A 313 10.85 -20.69 20.14
C ALA A 313 10.87 -21.72 21.27
N ASN A 314 10.54 -21.30 22.50
CA ASN A 314 10.37 -22.18 23.66
C ASN A 314 8.90 -22.47 24.01
N ASP A 315 7.94 -21.85 23.30
CA ASP A 315 6.50 -21.99 23.57
C ASP A 315 5.90 -23.10 22.69
N LEU A 316 6.51 -24.29 22.75
CA LEU A 316 6.29 -25.42 21.85
C LEU A 316 5.07 -26.29 22.20
N SER A 317 4.02 -25.71 22.78
CA SER A 317 2.84 -26.47 23.21
C SER A 317 2.03 -27.03 22.04
N GLY A 318 2.19 -26.49 20.83
CA GLY A 318 1.33 -26.76 19.68
C GLY A 318 -0.11 -26.25 19.86
N GLN A 319 -0.40 -25.51 20.94
CA GLN A 319 -1.73 -25.03 21.30
C GLN A 319 -1.83 -23.51 21.18
N GLY A 320 -2.50 -23.04 20.14
CA GLY A 320 -2.66 -21.60 19.88
C GLY A 320 -3.42 -20.88 21.00
N THR A 321 -4.43 -21.52 21.60
CA THR A 321 -5.21 -20.96 22.71
C THR A 321 -4.38 -20.71 23.96
N LEU A 322 -3.51 -21.66 24.32
CA LEU A 322 -2.60 -21.50 25.46
C LEU A 322 -1.61 -20.36 25.22
N GLY A 323 -0.96 -20.34 24.04
CA GLY A 323 -0.04 -19.26 23.68
C GLY A 323 -0.73 -17.89 23.66
N ALA A 324 -1.95 -17.81 23.11
CA ALA A 324 -2.74 -16.59 23.09
C ALA A 324 -3.09 -16.11 24.50
N ALA A 325 -3.51 -17.01 25.40
CA ALA A 325 -3.81 -16.66 26.78
C ALA A 325 -2.59 -16.11 27.52
N GLN A 326 -1.42 -16.72 27.32
CA GLN A 326 -0.16 -16.31 27.94
C GLN A 326 0.32 -14.93 27.44
N TYR A 327 0.31 -14.70 26.12
CA TYR A 327 0.61 -13.39 25.57
C TYR A 327 -0.37 -12.32 26.04
N LYS A 328 -1.68 -12.61 26.01
CA LYS A 328 -2.70 -11.66 26.48
C LYS A 328 -2.55 -11.35 27.97
N ALA A 329 -2.15 -12.31 28.80
CA ALA A 329 -1.83 -12.06 30.20
C ALA A 329 -0.65 -11.10 30.35
N ALA A 330 0.43 -11.30 29.59
CA ALA A 330 1.58 -10.39 29.58
C ALA A 330 1.21 -8.97 29.13
N LEU A 331 0.40 -8.85 28.08
CA LEU A 331 -0.07 -7.56 27.54
C LEU A 331 -1.06 -6.87 28.49
N ASN A 332 -1.95 -7.63 29.13
CA ASN A 332 -2.84 -7.11 30.17
C ASN A 332 -2.03 -6.58 31.34
N TYR A 333 -0.98 -7.29 31.78
CA TYR A 333 -0.07 -6.77 32.79
C TYR A 333 0.60 -5.47 32.33
N GLN A 334 1.13 -5.42 31.10
CA GLN A 334 1.71 -4.21 30.52
C GLN A 334 0.74 -3.01 30.50
N SER A 335 -0.55 -3.27 30.26
CA SER A 335 -1.59 -2.23 30.24
C SER A 335 -1.79 -1.56 31.60
N THR A 336 -1.31 -2.15 32.70
CA THR A 336 -1.34 -1.59 34.05
C THR A 336 -0.18 -0.65 34.37
N TRP A 337 0.80 -0.52 33.48
CA TRP A 337 1.98 0.31 33.73
C TRP A 337 1.63 1.80 33.65
N ASP A 338 2.31 2.61 34.48
CA ASP A 338 2.13 4.07 34.52
C ASP A 338 2.46 4.68 33.15
N LYS A 339 3.60 4.29 32.58
CA LYS A 339 3.96 4.58 31.19
C LYS A 339 3.65 3.37 30.32
N LYS A 340 2.61 3.50 29.49
CA LYS A 340 2.21 2.46 28.52
C LYS A 340 3.06 2.57 27.26
N PRO A 341 3.95 1.61 26.96
CA PRO A 341 4.76 1.64 25.76
C PRO A 341 3.90 1.28 24.54
N SER A 342 4.36 1.70 23.35
CA SER A 342 3.96 1.03 22.11
C SER A 342 4.48 -0.41 22.12
N THR A 343 3.79 -1.32 21.44
CA THR A 343 4.12 -2.75 21.50
C THR A 343 4.36 -3.31 20.11
N ALA A 344 5.42 -4.10 19.99
CA ALA A 344 5.66 -4.98 18.86
C ALA A 344 5.75 -6.44 19.32
N ILE A 345 5.22 -7.34 18.51
CA ILE A 345 5.38 -8.79 18.69
C ILE A 345 6.13 -9.32 17.48
N ALA A 346 7.21 -10.05 17.74
CA ALA A 346 7.93 -10.81 16.75
C ALA A 346 7.44 -12.27 16.74
N THR A 347 7.23 -12.82 15.55
CA THR A 347 6.95 -14.26 15.38
C THR A 347 8.21 -15.08 15.62
N ALA A 348 8.09 -16.30 16.15
CA ALA A 348 9.22 -17.23 16.24
C ALA A 348 9.72 -17.69 14.86
N ALA A 349 11.03 -17.75 14.68
CA ALA A 349 11.65 -18.29 13.48
C ALA A 349 11.46 -19.81 13.37
N LEU A 350 11.24 -20.31 12.15
CA LEU A 350 11.11 -21.75 11.92
C LEU A 350 12.44 -22.45 12.12
N PRO A 351 12.56 -23.42 13.04
CA PRO A 351 13.83 -24.09 13.31
C PRO A 351 14.32 -24.91 12.09
N ALA A 352 15.45 -25.59 12.19
CA ALA A 352 15.89 -26.54 11.19
C ALA A 352 14.87 -27.68 11.06
N VAL A 353 14.72 -28.25 9.87
CA VAL A 353 13.80 -29.38 9.63
C VAL A 353 14.17 -30.57 10.53
N SER A 354 15.47 -30.77 10.77
CA SER A 354 16.03 -31.78 11.67
C SER A 354 15.58 -31.64 13.14
N ALA A 355 15.09 -30.47 13.54
CA ALA A 355 14.65 -30.21 14.90
C ALA A 355 13.36 -30.96 15.26
N GLY A 356 12.51 -31.28 14.27
CA GLY A 356 11.30 -32.09 14.47
C GLY A 356 10.08 -31.36 15.05
N TYR A 357 10.21 -30.09 15.46
CA TYR A 357 9.12 -29.29 16.07
C TYR A 357 8.70 -28.07 15.22
N GLN A 358 8.73 -28.21 13.89
CA GLN A 358 8.34 -27.14 12.95
C GLN A 358 6.88 -26.70 13.13
N LEU A 359 5.99 -27.65 13.38
CA LEU A 359 4.55 -27.43 13.44
C LEU A 359 4.20 -26.58 14.65
N GLU A 360 4.77 -26.91 15.80
CA GLU A 360 4.58 -26.23 17.08
C GLU A 360 5.04 -24.77 16.98
N VAL A 361 6.20 -24.53 16.37
CA VAL A 361 6.69 -23.16 16.13
C VAL A 361 5.82 -22.42 15.12
N GLN A 362 5.32 -23.09 14.08
CA GLN A 362 4.39 -22.45 13.15
C GLN A 362 3.08 -22.05 13.83
N VAL A 363 2.57 -22.86 14.76
CA VAL A 363 1.41 -22.52 15.60
C VAL A 363 1.73 -21.32 16.49
N ALA A 364 2.90 -21.27 17.13
CA ALA A 364 3.32 -20.11 17.92
C ALA A 364 3.42 -18.83 17.07
N ALA A 365 4.00 -18.91 15.87
CA ALA A 365 4.08 -17.80 14.93
C ALA A 365 2.71 -17.32 14.44
N ASN A 366 1.80 -18.24 14.11
CA ASN A 366 0.43 -17.88 13.72
C ASN A 366 -0.35 -17.28 14.89
N THR A 367 -0.10 -17.75 16.11
CA THR A 367 -0.65 -17.16 17.34
C THR A 367 -0.19 -15.72 17.52
N ALA A 368 1.12 -15.46 17.39
CA ALA A 368 1.69 -14.11 17.45
C ALA A 368 1.09 -13.18 16.39
N ARG A 369 0.95 -13.63 15.13
CA ARG A 369 0.24 -12.89 14.07
C ARG A 369 -1.20 -12.59 14.44
N GLY A 370 -1.92 -13.59 14.97
CA GLY A 370 -3.31 -13.45 15.38
C GLY A 370 -3.51 -12.41 16.47
N ILE A 371 -2.63 -12.41 17.48
CA ILE A 371 -2.65 -11.41 18.56
C ILE A 371 -2.35 -10.02 18.02
N ALA A 372 -1.32 -9.89 17.18
CA ALA A 372 -0.97 -8.61 16.57
C ALA A 372 -2.15 -8.04 15.75
N ARG A 373 -2.86 -8.88 15.00
CA ARG A 373 -4.07 -8.50 14.26
C ARG A 373 -5.23 -8.12 15.19
N GLU A 374 -5.53 -8.95 16.17
CA GLU A 374 -6.66 -8.74 17.10
C GLU A 374 -6.48 -7.45 17.90
N LEU A 375 -5.27 -7.22 18.42
CA LEU A 375 -4.96 -6.10 19.30
C LEU A 375 -4.31 -4.91 18.58
N LYS A 376 -4.20 -4.98 17.24
CA LYS A 376 -3.60 -3.93 16.39
C LYS A 376 -2.19 -3.53 16.85
N LEU A 377 -1.36 -4.52 17.12
CA LEU A 377 0.03 -4.35 17.54
C LEU A 377 0.97 -4.37 16.34
N THR A 378 2.16 -3.81 16.51
CA THR A 378 3.19 -3.90 15.47
C THR A 378 3.65 -5.37 15.34
N LEU A 379 3.66 -5.91 14.12
CA LEU A 379 4.13 -7.27 13.86
C LEU A 379 5.52 -7.22 13.22
N ILE A 380 6.48 -7.91 13.83
CA ILE A 380 7.81 -8.18 13.29
C ILE A 380 7.83 -9.63 12.79
N ASP A 381 7.59 -9.81 11.50
CA ASP A 381 7.28 -11.14 10.96
C ASP A 381 8.52 -11.92 10.49
N VAL A 382 9.33 -12.36 11.45
CA VAL A 382 10.51 -13.21 11.22
C VAL A 382 10.15 -14.52 10.52
N ASN A 383 9.05 -15.16 10.93
CA ASN A 383 8.59 -16.46 10.43
C ASN A 383 8.29 -16.40 8.93
N ARG A 384 7.67 -15.30 8.46
CA ARG A 384 7.42 -15.08 7.03
C ARG A 384 8.72 -15.00 6.24
N MET A 385 9.73 -14.28 6.75
CA MET A 385 11.03 -14.18 6.08
C MET A 385 11.71 -15.56 5.95
N PHE A 386 11.58 -16.40 6.98
CA PHE A 386 12.03 -17.78 6.94
C PHE A 386 11.32 -18.61 5.88
N LEU A 387 9.98 -18.55 5.83
CA LEU A 387 9.19 -19.26 4.84
C LEU A 387 9.53 -18.81 3.41
N LEU A 388 9.72 -17.51 3.20
CA LEU A 388 10.11 -16.95 1.90
C LEU A 388 11.48 -17.44 1.45
N LEU A 389 12.50 -17.35 2.31
CA LEU A 389 13.87 -17.66 1.92
C LEU A 389 14.16 -19.18 1.91
N ARG A 390 13.55 -19.96 2.81
CA ARG A 390 13.77 -21.41 2.90
C ARG A 390 12.80 -22.24 2.05
N GLN A 391 11.54 -21.84 1.98
CA GLN A 391 10.49 -22.64 1.33
C GLN A 391 9.91 -21.96 0.09
N ALA A 392 10.27 -20.70 -0.15
CA ALA A 392 9.64 -19.84 -1.16
C ALA A 392 8.13 -19.76 -1.02
N ILE A 393 7.66 -19.76 0.23
CA ILE A 393 6.25 -19.59 0.57
C ILE A 393 6.10 -18.22 1.21
N ASP A 394 5.16 -17.44 0.70
CA ASP A 394 4.71 -16.24 1.39
C ASP A 394 3.42 -16.56 2.15
N ILE A 395 3.53 -16.64 3.47
CA ILE A 395 2.39 -16.96 4.37
C ILE A 395 1.32 -15.87 4.37
N ASP A 396 1.67 -14.67 3.94
CA ASP A 396 0.78 -13.51 3.91
C ASP A 396 0.06 -13.39 2.56
N TYR A 397 0.66 -13.96 1.51
CA TYR A 397 0.10 -13.96 0.17
C TYR A 397 -0.63 -15.28 -0.09
N MET A 398 -1.94 -15.27 0.15
CA MET A 398 -2.80 -16.44 0.01
C MET A 398 -3.24 -16.65 -1.44
N ALA A 399 -3.10 -17.89 -1.91
CA ALA A 399 -3.75 -18.38 -3.13
C ALA A 399 -5.12 -18.97 -2.77
N TYR A 400 -6.18 -18.46 -3.41
CA TYR A 400 -7.52 -18.97 -3.23
C TYR A 400 -7.94 -19.82 -4.43
N LEU A 401 -8.32 -21.06 -4.18
CA LEU A 401 -8.95 -21.93 -5.17
C LEU A 401 -10.45 -21.97 -4.91
N ARG A 402 -11.23 -21.63 -5.93
CA ARG A 402 -12.69 -21.67 -5.89
C ARG A 402 -13.19 -23.06 -6.27
N ASP A 403 -14.17 -23.51 -5.49
CA ASP A 403 -14.84 -24.77 -5.66
C ASP A 403 -16.35 -24.58 -5.50
N ASP A 404 -17.14 -25.00 -6.50
CA ASP A 404 -18.56 -24.72 -6.59
C ASP A 404 -19.39 -26.01 -6.50
N GLY A 405 -20.49 -25.92 -5.74
CA GLY A 405 -21.46 -26.99 -5.59
C GLY A 405 -20.92 -28.25 -4.93
N PHE A 406 -21.56 -29.36 -5.27
CA PHE A 406 -21.32 -30.72 -4.79
C PHE A 406 -20.94 -31.65 -5.94
N VAL A 407 -20.34 -31.10 -7.01
CA VAL A 407 -19.88 -31.88 -8.16
C VAL A 407 -18.95 -33.00 -7.69
N GLY A 408 -19.20 -34.21 -8.17
CA GLY A 408 -18.45 -35.40 -7.78
C GLY A 408 -19.01 -36.12 -6.55
N TYR A 409 -19.93 -35.54 -5.78
CA TYR A 409 -20.52 -36.20 -4.61
C TYR A 409 -21.13 -37.58 -4.96
N PRO A 410 -20.89 -38.64 -4.17
CA PRO A 410 -20.14 -38.64 -2.90
C PRO A 410 -18.61 -38.76 -3.07
N SER A 411 -18.09 -38.98 -4.28
CA SER A 411 -16.65 -39.01 -4.54
C SER A 411 -15.98 -37.65 -4.22
N GLY A 412 -14.89 -37.67 -3.47
CA GLY A 412 -14.24 -36.43 -2.98
C GLY A 412 -14.87 -35.82 -1.73
N TRP A 413 -15.91 -36.47 -1.18
CA TRP A 413 -16.54 -36.13 0.09
C TRP A 413 -16.48 -37.33 1.04
N THR A 414 -16.50 -37.04 2.33
CA THR A 414 -16.61 -38.01 3.42
C THR A 414 -17.90 -37.71 4.17
N PRO A 415 -19.02 -38.39 3.84
CA PRO A 415 -20.27 -38.29 4.59
C PRO A 415 -20.10 -38.83 6.02
N ASP A 416 -20.76 -38.19 6.98
CA ASP A 416 -20.84 -38.69 8.35
C ASP A 416 -21.56 -40.05 8.38
N ALA A 417 -21.20 -40.89 9.35
CA ALA A 417 -21.92 -42.14 9.60
C ALA A 417 -23.42 -41.85 9.85
N GLY A 418 -24.30 -42.52 9.09
CA GLY A 418 -25.74 -42.33 9.18
C GLY A 418 -26.30 -41.12 8.42
N SER A 419 -25.47 -40.38 7.68
CA SER A 419 -25.99 -39.32 6.79
C SER A 419 -26.81 -39.92 5.63
N THR A 420 -27.93 -39.26 5.31
CA THR A 420 -28.80 -39.57 4.17
C THR A 420 -28.65 -38.56 3.03
N LEU A 421 -27.63 -37.69 3.10
CA LEU A 421 -27.41 -36.67 2.08
C LEU A 421 -27.22 -37.31 0.70
N SER A 422 -27.91 -36.77 -0.29
CA SER A 422 -27.85 -37.22 -1.68
C SER A 422 -28.00 -36.03 -2.62
N LEU A 423 -27.48 -36.13 -3.84
CA LEU A 423 -27.67 -35.11 -4.86
C LEU A 423 -29.16 -34.95 -5.17
N VAL A 424 -29.63 -33.71 -5.28
CA VAL A 424 -31.02 -33.42 -5.70
C VAL A 424 -31.23 -33.86 -7.15
N ASP A 425 -30.23 -33.65 -8.00
CA ASP A 425 -30.20 -34.06 -9.41
C ASP A 425 -28.75 -34.29 -9.88
N SER A 426 -28.59 -34.67 -11.14
CA SER A 426 -27.27 -34.95 -11.73
C SER A 426 -26.39 -33.71 -11.96
N SER A 427 -26.89 -32.49 -11.74
CA SER A 427 -26.11 -31.25 -11.94
C SER A 427 -25.09 -31.01 -10.84
N GLY A 428 -25.30 -31.60 -9.65
CA GLY A 428 -24.41 -31.43 -8.51
C GLY A 428 -24.49 -30.07 -7.82
N PHE A 429 -25.49 -29.22 -8.11
CA PHE A 429 -25.59 -27.90 -7.46
C PHE A 429 -26.28 -27.89 -6.09
N ALA A 430 -26.95 -28.98 -5.72
CA ALA A 430 -27.64 -29.11 -4.44
C ALA A 430 -27.63 -30.56 -3.93
N ILE A 431 -27.67 -30.69 -2.61
CA ILE A 431 -27.88 -31.96 -1.88
C ILE A 431 -29.09 -31.83 -0.96
N GLN A 432 -29.77 -32.96 -0.72
CA GLN A 432 -30.92 -33.06 0.16
C GLN A 432 -30.80 -34.23 1.13
N GLY A 433 -31.46 -34.14 2.28
CA GLY A 433 -31.49 -35.18 3.31
C GLY A 433 -31.11 -34.65 4.69
N THR A 434 -30.50 -35.51 5.51
CA THR A 434 -30.06 -35.18 6.86
C THR A 434 -28.64 -35.72 7.14
N GLY A 435 -27.97 -35.16 8.13
CA GLY A 435 -26.57 -35.46 8.45
C GLY A 435 -25.60 -34.48 7.78
N GLY A 436 -24.31 -34.83 7.78
CA GLY A 436 -23.25 -33.96 7.29
C GLY A 436 -22.28 -34.65 6.34
N ALA A 437 -21.52 -33.84 5.62
CA ALA A 437 -20.44 -34.33 4.77
C ALA A 437 -19.26 -33.34 4.80
N MET A 438 -18.06 -33.90 4.91
CA MET A 438 -16.80 -33.17 4.83
C MET A 438 -16.21 -33.29 3.43
N ARG A 439 -15.63 -32.21 2.91
CA ARG A 439 -14.90 -32.24 1.66
C ARG A 439 -13.46 -32.67 1.89
N ASN A 440 -12.89 -33.45 0.97
CA ASN A 440 -11.55 -34.02 1.13
C ASN A 440 -10.40 -33.04 0.87
N THR A 441 -10.70 -31.75 0.73
CA THR A 441 -9.73 -30.66 0.54
C THR A 441 -9.53 -29.89 1.84
N GLN A 442 -8.29 -29.49 2.13
CA GLN A 442 -7.96 -28.70 3.31
C GLN A 442 -7.49 -27.30 2.93
N SER A 443 -7.71 -26.36 3.83
CA SER A 443 -7.16 -25.01 3.68
C SER A 443 -6.84 -24.35 5.00
N ALA A 444 -5.83 -23.47 4.99
CA ALA A 444 -5.51 -22.61 6.11
C ALA A 444 -6.58 -21.52 6.26
N ASP A 445 -6.83 -20.71 5.23
CA ASP A 445 -7.94 -19.75 5.23
C ASP A 445 -9.09 -20.31 4.38
N CYS A 446 -10.31 -19.86 4.65
CA CYS A 446 -11.44 -20.29 3.83
C CYS A 446 -12.57 -19.27 3.80
N ASN A 447 -13.35 -19.32 2.73
CA ASN A 447 -14.63 -18.65 2.61
C ASN A 447 -15.64 -19.70 2.14
N VAL A 448 -16.49 -20.17 3.04
CA VAL A 448 -17.50 -21.19 2.77
C VAL A 448 -18.86 -20.51 2.81
N ALA A 449 -19.60 -20.54 1.70
CA ALA A 449 -20.95 -20.01 1.60
C ALA A 449 -21.92 -21.10 1.13
N ALA A 450 -23.10 -21.18 1.71
CA ALA A 450 -24.14 -22.13 1.31
C ALA A 450 -25.53 -21.61 1.66
N ASN A 451 -26.54 -22.04 0.91
CA ASN A 451 -27.92 -21.78 1.22
C ASN A 451 -28.60 -23.01 1.82
N PHE A 452 -29.32 -22.82 2.92
CA PHE A 452 -30.05 -23.85 3.64
C PHE A 452 -31.55 -23.61 3.50
N ALA A 453 -32.30 -24.63 3.10
CA ALA A 453 -33.77 -24.61 3.10
C ALA A 453 -34.28 -25.78 3.94
N MET A 454 -35.06 -25.46 4.96
CA MET A 454 -35.52 -26.38 6.00
C MET A 454 -37.04 -26.40 6.04
N SER A 455 -37.65 -27.57 6.19
CA SER A 455 -39.11 -27.69 6.32
C SER A 455 -39.62 -27.17 7.66
N ASP A 456 -38.79 -27.25 8.71
CA ASP A 456 -39.13 -26.81 10.05
C ASP A 456 -37.92 -26.22 10.79
N TRP A 457 -37.73 -24.91 10.70
CA TRP A 457 -36.64 -24.20 11.38
C TRP A 457 -36.78 -24.19 12.91
N SER A 458 -37.93 -24.58 13.46
CA SER A 458 -38.12 -24.69 14.91
C SER A 458 -37.39 -25.87 15.54
N SER A 459 -37.11 -26.92 14.74
CA SER A 459 -36.44 -28.15 15.19
C SER A 459 -35.18 -28.49 14.37
N GLN A 460 -34.95 -27.81 13.25
CA GLN A 460 -33.85 -28.05 12.33
C GLN A 460 -32.76 -26.97 12.40
N THR A 461 -31.52 -27.36 12.09
CA THR A 461 -30.37 -26.46 12.03
C THR A 461 -29.56 -26.66 10.76
N GLY A 462 -29.00 -25.56 10.25
CA GLY A 462 -28.04 -25.55 9.14
C GLY A 462 -26.65 -25.24 9.66
N GLU A 463 -25.65 -25.98 9.19
CA GLU A 463 -24.27 -25.88 9.67
C GLU A 463 -23.27 -25.77 8.53
N ILE A 464 -22.34 -24.83 8.68
CA ILE A 464 -21.10 -24.75 7.90
C ILE A 464 -19.94 -25.16 8.81
N TRP A 465 -19.11 -26.07 8.31
CA TRP A 465 -17.93 -26.57 8.99
C TRP A 465 -16.65 -26.10 8.30
N TYR A 466 -15.63 -25.78 9.07
CA TYR A 466 -14.33 -25.40 8.53
C TYR A 466 -13.20 -25.66 9.51
N ARG A 467 -11.96 -25.71 8.97
CA ARG A 467 -10.74 -26.08 9.70
C ARG A 467 -10.90 -27.31 10.59
N SER A 468 -11.65 -28.30 10.11
CA SER A 468 -11.81 -29.56 10.82
C SER A 468 -10.54 -30.40 10.70
N LEU A 469 -10.12 -31.00 11.81
CA LEU A 469 -9.04 -32.00 11.87
C LEU A 469 -9.58 -33.44 11.76
N GLY A 470 -10.82 -33.61 11.31
CA GLY A 470 -11.44 -34.92 11.06
C GLY A 470 -12.36 -35.44 12.16
N SER A 471 -12.65 -34.65 13.20
CA SER A 471 -13.64 -35.03 14.23
C SER A 471 -14.54 -33.87 14.65
N LEU A 472 -15.69 -34.21 15.24
CA LEU A 472 -16.60 -33.22 15.84
C LEU A 472 -15.93 -32.41 16.94
N ALA A 473 -15.01 -32.98 17.72
CA ALA A 473 -14.33 -32.30 18.82
C ALA A 473 -13.25 -31.31 18.34
N SER A 474 -12.88 -31.33 17.06
CA SER A 474 -11.76 -30.56 16.50
C SER A 474 -12.15 -29.89 15.18
N ARG A 475 -13.27 -29.16 15.20
CA ARG A 475 -13.72 -28.33 14.07
C ARG A 475 -14.36 -27.04 14.57
N TYR A 476 -14.40 -26.06 13.68
CA TYR A 476 -15.34 -24.96 13.83
C TYR A 476 -16.67 -25.27 13.15
N THR A 477 -17.76 -24.86 13.81
CA THR A 477 -19.13 -25.00 13.29
C THR A 477 -19.83 -23.65 13.41
N ALA A 478 -20.17 -23.04 12.29
CA ALA A 478 -21.16 -21.96 12.24
C ALA A 478 -22.55 -22.61 12.08
N GLN A 479 -23.41 -22.50 13.10
CA GLN A 479 -24.73 -23.10 13.13
C GLN A 479 -25.80 -22.02 13.18
N VAL A 480 -26.77 -22.09 12.26
CA VAL A 480 -27.96 -21.25 12.30
C VAL A 480 -29.17 -22.04 12.77
N THR A 481 -29.95 -21.42 13.65
CA THR A 481 -31.24 -21.91 14.16
C THR A 481 -32.30 -20.83 13.95
N SER A 482 -33.59 -21.13 14.17
CA SER A 482 -34.59 -20.08 14.20
C SER A 482 -34.30 -19.08 15.33
N GLY A 483 -33.89 -17.87 14.95
CA GLY A 483 -33.64 -16.76 15.86
C GLY A 483 -32.23 -16.68 16.45
N SER A 484 -31.30 -17.58 16.14
CA SER A 484 -29.92 -17.48 16.65
C SER A 484 -28.87 -18.01 15.68
N LEU A 485 -27.69 -17.42 15.77
CA LEU A 485 -26.46 -17.90 15.16
C LEU A 485 -25.45 -18.23 16.25
N PHE A 486 -24.85 -19.40 16.16
CA PHE A 486 -23.81 -19.87 17.06
C PHE A 486 -22.54 -20.19 16.28
N LEU A 487 -21.40 -19.90 16.89
CA LEU A 487 -20.10 -20.37 16.45
C LEU A 487 -19.51 -21.27 17.54
N TYR A 488 -19.16 -22.48 17.15
CA TYR A 488 -18.54 -23.47 18.03
C TYR A 488 -17.09 -23.74 17.66
N TRP A 489 -16.28 -24.06 18.65
CA TRP A 489 -15.15 -24.97 18.50
C TRP A 489 -15.50 -26.27 19.21
N GLY A 490 -15.50 -27.38 18.47
CA GLY A 490 -15.97 -28.64 19.01
C GLY A 490 -17.45 -28.53 19.43
N THR A 491 -17.71 -28.74 20.72
CA THR A 491 -19.02 -28.55 21.35
C THR A 491 -19.13 -27.25 22.16
N THR A 492 -18.05 -26.46 22.25
CA THR A 492 -18.00 -25.24 23.04
C THR A 492 -18.43 -24.05 22.19
N ILE A 493 -19.42 -23.30 22.66
CA ILE A 493 -19.81 -22.02 22.04
C ILE A 493 -18.69 -21.02 22.29
N ILE A 494 -18.10 -20.52 21.21
CA ILE A 494 -17.06 -19.46 21.23
C ILE A 494 -17.60 -18.10 20.78
N GLY A 495 -18.82 -18.08 20.23
CA GLY A 495 -19.56 -16.85 19.97
C GLY A 495 -21.01 -17.13 19.61
N SER A 496 -21.89 -16.17 19.88
CA SER A 496 -23.29 -16.25 19.50
C SER A 496 -23.88 -14.86 19.27
N THR A 497 -24.95 -14.79 18.49
CA THR A 497 -25.71 -13.57 18.26
C THR A 497 -27.17 -13.90 17.94
N PRO A 498 -28.15 -13.14 18.44
CA PRO A 498 -29.52 -13.28 17.98
C PRO A 498 -29.64 -12.86 16.51
N ILE A 499 -30.50 -13.54 15.76
CA ILE A 499 -30.89 -13.15 14.40
C ILE A 499 -32.41 -13.09 14.31
N ALA A 500 -32.94 -12.56 13.20
CA ALA A 500 -34.37 -12.61 12.95
C ALA A 500 -34.88 -14.06 12.92
N SER A 501 -36.10 -14.28 13.44
CA SER A 501 -36.77 -15.58 13.33
C SER A 501 -36.87 -16.00 11.87
N ILE A 502 -36.56 -17.27 11.60
CA ILE A 502 -36.58 -17.81 10.25
C ILE A 502 -37.90 -18.59 10.08
N PRO A 503 -38.78 -18.18 9.16
CA PRO A 503 -40.01 -18.91 8.89
C PRO A 503 -39.73 -20.30 8.32
N ASN A 504 -40.58 -21.28 8.63
CA ASN A 504 -40.51 -22.61 8.03
C ASN A 504 -40.58 -22.52 6.49
N ASN A 505 -39.79 -23.36 5.80
CA ASN A 505 -39.59 -23.35 4.35
C ASN A 505 -38.86 -22.11 3.80
N ALA A 506 -38.45 -21.16 4.63
CA ALA A 506 -37.59 -20.07 4.19
C ALA A 506 -36.18 -20.58 3.90
N GLN A 507 -35.57 -20.02 2.86
CA GLN A 507 -34.16 -20.22 2.55
C GLN A 507 -33.31 -19.22 3.34
N VAL A 508 -32.18 -19.67 3.86
CA VAL A 508 -31.19 -18.84 4.57
C VAL A 508 -29.84 -19.02 3.90
N SER A 509 -29.20 -17.90 3.57
CA SER A 509 -27.82 -17.90 3.10
C SER A 509 -26.88 -17.73 4.28
N MET A 510 -25.91 -18.62 4.42
CA MET A 510 -24.84 -18.48 5.40
C MET A 510 -23.49 -18.40 4.69
N GLN A 511 -22.59 -17.60 5.26
CA GLN A 511 -21.21 -17.54 4.81
C GLN A 511 -20.26 -17.41 6.00
N ALA A 512 -19.26 -18.29 6.07
CA ALA A 512 -18.18 -18.23 7.04
C ALA A 512 -16.88 -17.83 6.33
N VAL A 513 -16.32 -16.68 6.70
CA VAL A 513 -15.05 -16.15 6.21
C VAL A 513 -14.02 -16.24 7.32
N VAL A 514 -12.95 -16.99 7.07
CA VAL A 514 -11.89 -17.30 8.03
C VAL A 514 -10.56 -16.80 7.49
N GLN A 515 -9.90 -15.96 8.28
CA GLN A 515 -8.58 -15.41 7.99
C GLN A 515 -7.72 -15.45 9.24
N GLY A 516 -6.67 -16.29 9.26
CA GLY A 516 -5.87 -16.50 10.48
C GLY A 516 -6.76 -16.87 11.67
N ASN A 517 -6.69 -16.12 12.77
CA ASN A 517 -7.53 -16.32 13.96
C ASN A 517 -8.92 -15.65 13.88
N GLN A 518 -9.24 -14.90 12.81
CA GLN A 518 -10.49 -14.15 12.70
C GLN A 518 -11.54 -14.94 11.94
N HIS A 519 -12.72 -15.08 12.56
CA HIS A 519 -13.89 -15.75 12.02
C HIS A 519 -15.01 -14.73 11.87
N ARG A 520 -15.54 -14.59 10.65
CA ARG A 520 -16.68 -13.73 10.34
C ARG A 520 -17.78 -14.58 9.75
N VAL A 521 -18.97 -14.50 10.33
CA VAL A 521 -20.14 -15.25 9.86
C VAL A 521 -21.22 -14.27 9.43
N TYR A 522 -21.68 -14.44 8.20
CA TYR A 522 -22.72 -13.66 7.57
C TYR A 522 -23.98 -14.50 7.43
N VAL A 523 -25.14 -13.88 7.64
CA VAL A 523 -26.45 -14.49 7.44
C VAL A 523 -27.23 -13.56 6.50
N ASN A 524 -27.72 -14.11 5.39
CA ASN A 524 -28.42 -13.38 4.33
C ASN A 524 -27.64 -12.15 3.83
N GLY A 525 -26.31 -12.29 3.72
CA GLY A 525 -25.40 -11.24 3.25
C GLY A 525 -25.02 -10.17 4.30
N ALA A 526 -25.65 -10.16 5.48
CA ALA A 526 -25.30 -9.25 6.57
C ALA A 526 -24.28 -9.89 7.52
N LEU A 527 -23.25 -9.15 7.94
CA LEU A 527 -22.30 -9.62 8.95
C LEU A 527 -23.03 -9.77 10.29
N ALA A 528 -23.16 -11.00 10.77
CA ALA A 528 -23.88 -11.31 11.99
C ALA A 528 -22.92 -11.44 13.19
N LEU A 529 -21.76 -12.08 12.99
CA LEU A 529 -20.83 -12.40 14.07
C LEU A 529 -19.37 -12.24 13.63
N THR A 530 -18.53 -11.67 14.49
CA THR A 530 -17.06 -11.68 14.37
C THR A 530 -16.45 -12.22 15.65
N VAL A 531 -15.61 -13.23 15.56
CA VAL A 531 -14.91 -13.85 16.69
C VAL A 531 -13.43 -14.00 16.35
N PHE A 532 -12.56 -13.69 17.30
CA PHE A 532 -11.14 -14.07 17.24
C PHE A 532 -10.94 -15.32 18.09
N ASP A 533 -10.44 -16.40 17.47
CA ASP A 533 -10.24 -17.68 18.15
C ASP A 533 -8.94 -18.36 17.68
N TYR A 534 -8.34 -19.16 18.57
CA TYR A 534 -6.98 -19.70 18.42
C TYR A 534 -6.92 -21.22 18.50
N ASN A 535 -8.05 -21.92 18.46
CA ASN A 535 -8.09 -23.38 18.62
C ASN A 535 -7.45 -24.14 17.44
N ASN A 536 -7.69 -23.72 16.20
CA ASN A 536 -6.95 -24.24 15.04
C ASN A 536 -6.52 -23.09 14.11
N LEU A 537 -5.22 -22.82 14.10
CA LEU A 537 -4.55 -21.82 13.26
C LEU A 537 -3.82 -22.43 12.06
N MET A 538 -4.01 -23.74 11.84
CA MET A 538 -3.43 -24.50 10.74
C MET A 538 -4.51 -24.88 9.74
N SER A 539 -4.13 -25.64 8.70
CA SER A 539 -5.06 -26.13 7.70
C SER A 539 -6.04 -27.16 8.28
N GLY A 540 -7.24 -27.18 7.73
CA GLY A 540 -8.21 -28.25 8.00
C GLY A 540 -9.29 -28.32 6.92
N ALA A 541 -10.10 -29.37 6.99
CA ALA A 541 -11.16 -29.61 6.02
C ALA A 541 -12.40 -28.74 6.29
N HIS A 542 -13.27 -28.62 5.28
CA HIS A 542 -14.54 -27.90 5.35
C HIS A 542 -15.71 -28.79 4.97
N GLY A 543 -16.93 -28.40 5.32
CA GLY A 543 -18.10 -29.22 5.05
C GLY A 543 -19.40 -28.54 5.45
N VAL A 544 -20.49 -29.29 5.39
CA VAL A 544 -21.83 -28.81 5.71
C VAL A 544 -22.64 -29.88 6.42
N ARG A 545 -23.67 -29.48 7.17
CA ARG A 545 -24.60 -30.40 7.83
C ARG A 545 -26.00 -29.82 7.98
N ILE A 546 -26.97 -30.75 7.97
CA ILE A 546 -28.35 -30.55 8.42
C ILE A 546 -28.59 -31.45 9.65
N THR A 547 -29.19 -30.89 10.70
CA THR A 547 -29.62 -31.64 11.89
C THR A 547 -31.10 -31.40 12.17
N GLY A 548 -31.78 -32.35 12.82
CA GLY A 548 -33.17 -32.21 13.26
C GLY A 548 -34.23 -32.66 12.24
N GLY A 549 -33.82 -33.01 11.02
CA GLY A 549 -34.69 -33.59 9.99
C GLY A 549 -34.10 -33.39 8.59
N ASN A 550 -34.95 -33.49 7.56
CA ASN A 550 -34.53 -33.32 6.17
C ASN A 550 -34.56 -31.84 5.75
N GLY A 551 -33.59 -31.45 4.93
CA GLY A 551 -33.59 -30.17 4.23
C GLY A 551 -32.75 -30.22 2.96
N ILE A 552 -32.53 -29.05 2.36
CA ILE A 552 -31.75 -28.88 1.12
C ILE A 552 -30.61 -27.91 1.37
N ILE A 553 -29.41 -28.26 0.90
CA ILE A 553 -28.25 -27.37 0.82
C ILE A 553 -27.98 -27.09 -0.65
N SER A 554 -27.89 -25.82 -1.02
CA SER A 554 -27.68 -25.37 -2.40
C SER A 554 -26.69 -24.22 -2.46
N ALA A 555 -26.23 -23.87 -3.67
CA ALA A 555 -25.34 -22.74 -3.90
C ALA A 555 -24.08 -22.77 -3.01
N LEU A 556 -23.54 -23.96 -2.75
CA LEU A 556 -22.29 -24.10 -2.03
C LEU A 556 -21.17 -23.45 -2.87
N VAL A 557 -20.43 -22.54 -2.27
CA VAL A 557 -19.21 -21.96 -2.82
C VAL A 557 -18.14 -22.02 -1.74
N VAL A 558 -17.00 -22.61 -2.07
CA VAL A 558 -15.85 -22.66 -1.18
C VAL A 558 -14.65 -22.03 -1.86
N HIS A 559 -14.07 -21.02 -1.22
CA HIS A 559 -12.72 -20.56 -1.55
C HIS A 559 -11.76 -21.12 -0.51
N THR A 560 -10.86 -21.99 -0.95
CA THR A 560 -9.79 -22.57 -0.12
C THR A 560 -8.55 -21.71 -0.25
N GLY A 561 -8.13 -21.08 0.86
CA GLY A 561 -6.97 -20.21 0.93
C GLY A 561 -5.77 -20.95 1.50
N ASN A 562 -4.68 -21.04 0.73
CA ASN A 562 -3.41 -21.58 1.19
C ASN A 562 -2.26 -20.63 0.82
N PRO A 563 -1.19 -20.56 1.65
CA PRO A 563 0.00 -19.77 1.35
C PRO A 563 0.55 -20.05 -0.05
N LEU A 564 0.80 -19.00 -0.85
CA LEU A 564 1.30 -19.17 -2.20
C LEU A 564 2.80 -19.45 -2.20
N LYS A 565 3.21 -20.36 -3.08
CA LYS A 565 4.61 -20.52 -3.46
C LYS A 565 5.01 -19.41 -4.43
N VAL A 566 5.89 -18.51 -4.01
CA VAL A 566 6.32 -17.29 -4.73
C VAL A 566 7.64 -17.45 -5.47
N GLY A 567 8.23 -18.65 -5.47
CA GLY A 567 9.47 -18.91 -6.21
C GLY A 567 10.17 -20.20 -5.81
N THR A 568 11.50 -20.15 -5.77
CA THR A 568 12.38 -21.26 -5.34
C THR A 568 13.10 -20.90 -4.05
N PRO A 569 13.35 -21.87 -3.15
CA PRO A 569 14.21 -21.69 -1.99
C PRO A 569 15.53 -21.00 -2.36
N LYS A 570 15.97 -20.09 -1.49
CA LYS A 570 17.20 -19.29 -1.64
C LYS A 570 18.25 -19.62 -0.59
N MET A 571 17.85 -20.19 0.54
CA MET A 571 18.73 -20.52 1.66
C MET A 571 18.37 -21.88 2.25
N THR A 572 19.39 -22.55 2.77
CA THR A 572 19.30 -23.85 3.45
C THR A 572 19.30 -23.70 4.97
N ASP A 573 18.96 -24.76 5.70
CA ASP A 573 19.07 -24.75 7.16
C ASP A 573 20.51 -24.48 7.63
N ALA A 574 21.54 -24.91 6.87
CA ALA A 574 22.93 -24.63 7.19
C ALA A 574 23.27 -23.14 7.06
N ASP A 575 22.69 -22.44 6.08
CA ASP A 575 22.87 -20.98 5.93
C ASP A 575 22.22 -20.23 7.10
N PHE A 576 21.06 -20.71 7.56
CA PHE A 576 20.34 -20.09 8.68
C PHE A 576 20.96 -20.38 10.04
N TYR A 577 21.34 -21.64 10.29
CA TYR A 577 21.66 -22.14 11.63
C TYR A 577 23.10 -22.61 11.80
N GLY A 578 23.89 -22.68 10.73
CA GLY A 578 25.30 -23.01 10.82
C GLY A 578 25.55 -24.49 11.11
N LYS A 579 26.75 -24.79 11.62
CA LYS A 579 27.27 -26.15 11.79
C LYS A 579 27.49 -26.55 13.25
N ASN A 580 27.05 -25.73 14.20
CA ASN A 580 27.29 -25.93 15.63
C ASN A 580 28.79 -26.01 15.99
N ASP A 581 29.58 -25.07 15.48
CA ASP A 581 31.04 -25.04 15.64
C ASP A 581 31.53 -23.76 16.33
N PHE A 582 30.65 -22.91 16.86
CA PHE A 582 31.01 -21.61 17.41
C PHE A 582 32.06 -21.69 18.53
N GLY A 583 31.93 -22.69 19.42
CA GLY A 583 32.89 -22.90 20.51
C GLY A 583 34.24 -23.50 20.11
N THR A 584 34.38 -24.02 18.88
CA THR A 584 35.56 -24.79 18.44
C THR A 584 36.23 -24.24 17.19
N ASN A 585 35.54 -23.39 16.42
CA ASN A 585 36.01 -22.82 15.17
C ASN A 585 36.06 -21.28 15.28
N PRO A 586 37.27 -20.67 15.33
CA PRO A 586 37.43 -19.21 15.35
C PRO A 586 36.85 -18.48 14.12
N SER A 587 36.62 -19.20 13.02
CA SER A 587 35.99 -18.68 11.80
C SER A 587 34.52 -19.07 11.70
N SER A 588 33.90 -19.54 12.78
CA SER A 588 32.48 -19.89 12.81
C SER A 588 31.62 -18.66 12.48
N GLU A 589 30.57 -18.88 11.69
CA GLU A 589 29.55 -17.89 11.39
C GLU A 589 28.49 -17.79 12.50
N GLY A 590 28.66 -18.57 13.58
CA GLY A 590 27.69 -18.76 14.65
C GLY A 590 26.64 -19.83 14.32
N GLY A 591 25.66 -19.92 15.20
CA GLY A 591 24.54 -20.85 15.14
C GLY A 591 24.85 -22.26 15.64
N ASN A 592 23.78 -22.99 15.97
CA ASN A 592 23.84 -24.32 16.60
C ASN A 592 23.32 -25.45 15.70
N GLY A 593 23.09 -25.18 14.42
CA GLY A 593 22.54 -26.11 13.43
C GLY A 593 21.06 -26.45 13.61
N ILE A 594 20.38 -25.85 14.59
CA ILE A 594 18.99 -26.19 14.95
C ILE A 594 18.09 -24.95 14.93
N ASN A 595 18.37 -23.92 15.72
CA ASN A 595 17.47 -22.79 15.90
C ASN A 595 18.18 -21.47 16.24
N HIS A 596 19.44 -21.51 16.65
CA HIS A 596 20.23 -20.29 16.85
C HIS A 596 20.85 -19.86 15.53
N PRO A 597 20.62 -18.61 15.11
CA PRO A 597 21.00 -18.19 13.77
C PRO A 597 22.48 -17.87 13.61
N THR A 598 22.99 -18.08 12.40
CA THR A 598 24.26 -17.52 11.93
C THR A 598 24.19 -15.99 11.82
N ILE A 599 25.33 -15.35 11.60
CA ILE A 599 25.39 -13.93 11.19
C ILE A 599 24.55 -13.65 9.94
N LEU A 600 24.54 -14.58 8.97
CA LEU A 600 23.77 -14.44 7.74
C LEU A 600 22.28 -14.51 8.04
N GLY A 601 21.84 -15.52 8.79
CA GLY A 601 20.45 -15.68 9.22
C GLY A 601 19.92 -14.46 9.95
N ASN A 602 20.67 -13.93 10.93
CA ASN A 602 20.32 -12.70 11.64
C ASN A 602 20.14 -11.49 10.69
N ARG A 603 21.02 -11.32 9.71
CA ARG A 603 20.97 -10.17 8.78
C ARG A 603 19.84 -10.25 7.77
N VAL A 604 19.61 -11.42 7.18
CA VAL A 604 18.69 -11.55 6.04
C VAL A 604 17.27 -11.92 6.43
N CYS A 605 17.07 -12.58 7.58
CA CYS A 605 15.74 -12.92 8.08
C CYS A 605 15.28 -11.96 9.17
N TRP A 606 15.96 -11.97 10.31
CA TRP A 606 15.46 -11.24 11.46
C TRP A 606 15.58 -9.73 11.26
N ALA A 607 16.76 -9.20 10.93
CA ALA A 607 16.92 -7.76 10.72
C ALA A 607 16.00 -7.24 9.61
N ALA A 608 15.86 -7.99 8.50
CA ALA A 608 14.93 -7.65 7.43
C ALA A 608 13.47 -7.54 7.90
N SER A 609 13.04 -8.36 8.88
CA SER A 609 11.69 -8.30 9.43
C SER A 609 11.38 -7.00 10.20
N PHE A 610 12.40 -6.22 10.59
CA PHE A 610 12.23 -4.90 11.24
C PHE A 610 12.05 -3.75 10.24
N ALA A 611 12.20 -3.99 8.93
CA ALA A 611 12.27 -2.94 7.92
C ALA A 611 11.07 -1.96 7.95
N GLY A 612 9.86 -2.44 8.28
CA GLY A 612 8.67 -1.59 8.42
C GLY A 612 8.79 -0.59 9.57
N LEU A 613 9.24 -1.04 10.75
CA LEU A 613 9.47 -0.17 11.91
C LEU A 613 10.63 0.80 11.66
N GLU A 614 11.72 0.32 11.06
CA GLU A 614 12.86 1.17 10.69
C GLU A 614 12.46 2.25 9.68
N HIS A 615 11.67 1.89 8.66
CA HIS A 615 11.14 2.84 7.67
C HIS A 615 10.24 3.89 8.30
N HIS A 616 9.33 3.45 9.16
CA HIS A 616 8.45 4.37 9.87
C HIS A 616 9.26 5.36 10.71
N THR A 617 10.20 4.86 11.51
CA THR A 617 11.03 5.69 12.39
C THR A 617 11.79 6.76 11.61
N ARG A 618 12.45 6.39 10.50
CA ARG A 618 13.19 7.35 9.65
C ARG A 618 12.30 8.37 8.93
N SER A 619 11.01 8.07 8.79
CA SER A 619 10.04 8.95 8.13
C SER A 619 9.37 9.94 9.07
N LEU A 620 9.52 9.77 10.39
CA LEU A 620 8.87 10.62 11.38
C LEU A 620 9.49 12.03 11.38
N PRO A 621 8.69 13.10 11.25
CA PRO A 621 9.19 14.45 11.45
C PRO A 621 9.56 14.62 12.92
N LEU A 622 10.80 14.97 13.21
CA LEU A 622 11.20 15.34 14.57
C LEU A 622 10.39 16.56 15.03
N GLY A 623 10.01 16.61 16.31
CA GLY A 623 9.18 17.67 16.87
C GLY A 623 9.94 18.98 16.92
N ILE A 624 9.98 19.72 15.80
CA ILE A 624 10.55 21.06 15.75
C ILE A 624 9.55 22.00 16.44
N VAL A 625 9.85 22.42 17.66
CA VAL A 625 9.21 23.60 18.24
C VAL A 625 9.77 24.80 17.50
N SER A 626 9.04 25.28 16.49
CA SER A 626 9.36 26.52 15.81
C SER A 626 9.14 27.70 16.76
N VAL A 627 10.21 28.17 17.43
CA VAL A 627 10.22 29.54 17.94
C VAL A 627 10.43 30.44 16.73
N VAL A 628 9.33 30.90 16.13
CA VAL A 628 9.37 31.99 15.14
C VAL A 628 9.61 33.27 15.92
N ALA A 629 10.86 33.57 16.24
CA ALA A 629 11.25 34.96 16.48
C ALA A 629 11.25 35.66 15.10
N PRO A 630 10.54 36.78 14.94
CA PRO A 630 10.46 37.48 13.65
C PRO A 630 11.84 38.07 13.32
N PHE A 631 12.61 37.39 12.48
CA PHE A 631 13.84 37.95 11.94
C PHE A 631 13.55 38.59 10.59
N ARG A 632 13.66 39.92 10.51
CA ARG A 632 13.72 40.63 9.23
C ARG A 632 15.10 40.43 8.64
N ALA A 633 15.16 39.99 7.40
CA ALA A 633 16.38 40.04 6.61
C ALA A 633 16.91 41.48 6.59
N GLN A 634 18.14 41.68 7.04
CA GLN A 634 18.94 42.87 6.72
C GLN A 634 20.06 42.40 5.80
N GLY A 635 19.78 42.41 4.50
CA GLY A 635 20.74 42.10 3.45
C GLY A 635 20.17 42.52 2.10
N ASN A 636 20.95 43.26 1.33
CA ASN A 636 20.59 43.64 -0.03
C ASN A 636 20.51 42.37 -0.90
N GLU A 637 19.31 42.01 -1.37
CA GLU A 637 19.15 41.05 -2.46
C GLU A 637 19.76 41.69 -3.72
N ALA A 638 21.03 41.42 -3.97
CA ALA A 638 21.72 41.91 -5.16
C ALA A 638 21.79 40.77 -6.17
N PHE A 639 21.02 40.90 -7.25
CA PHE A 639 21.31 40.19 -8.48
C PHE A 639 22.45 40.91 -9.20
N ASP A 640 23.38 40.18 -9.81
CA ASP A 640 24.28 40.80 -10.78
C ASP A 640 23.46 41.39 -11.96
N GLN A 641 24.07 42.30 -12.75
CA GLN A 641 23.40 42.95 -13.89
C GLN A 641 22.84 41.97 -14.93
N ALA A 642 23.22 40.70 -14.89
CA ALA A 642 22.77 39.64 -15.79
C ALA A 642 21.67 38.74 -15.19
N GLY A 643 21.31 38.91 -13.90
CA GLY A 643 20.37 38.04 -13.20
C GLY A 643 20.88 36.61 -13.00
N ALA A 644 22.20 36.40 -13.05
CA ALA A 644 22.83 35.08 -13.04
C ALA A 644 23.23 34.62 -11.63
N THR A 645 23.54 35.55 -10.74
CA THR A 645 23.96 35.27 -9.36
C THR A 645 23.09 36.02 -8.37
N LEU A 646 22.64 35.34 -7.30
CA LEU A 646 21.93 35.92 -6.17
C LEU A 646 22.74 35.70 -4.90
N GLN A 647 22.94 36.74 -4.08
CA GLN A 647 23.51 36.59 -2.74
C GLN A 647 22.62 37.27 -1.70
N THR A 648 22.36 36.60 -0.60
CA THR A 648 21.59 37.15 0.53
C THR A 648 22.14 36.64 1.87
N SER A 649 21.99 37.45 2.92
CA SER A 649 22.51 37.13 4.25
C SER A 649 21.57 37.58 5.36
N ILE A 650 21.58 36.83 6.47
CA ILE A 650 20.95 37.23 7.73
C ILE A 650 22.00 37.24 8.85
N ASP A 651 21.96 38.25 9.72
CA ASP A 651 22.80 38.40 10.92
C ASP A 651 21.89 38.45 12.17
N GLY A 652 22.29 37.79 13.25
CA GLY A 652 21.51 37.69 14.49
C GLY A 652 22.36 37.44 15.74
N THR A 653 21.82 37.85 16.90
CA THR A 653 22.50 37.86 18.22
C THR A 653 22.32 36.58 19.06
N LEU A 654 21.95 35.45 18.45
CA LEU A 654 21.82 34.17 19.14
C LEU A 654 23.20 33.53 19.42
N VAL A 655 23.36 32.92 20.61
CA VAL A 655 24.61 32.29 21.06
C VAL A 655 24.53 30.77 20.91
N GLY A 656 25.42 30.21 20.08
CA GLY A 656 25.61 28.76 19.90
C GLY A 656 26.60 28.47 18.78
N THR A 657 27.49 27.50 18.96
CA THR A 657 28.38 26.97 17.91
C THR A 657 27.55 26.25 16.84
N PRO A 658 27.90 26.27 15.55
CA PRO A 658 27.19 25.48 14.54
C PRO A 658 27.51 23.99 14.70
N THR A 659 26.49 23.12 14.76
CA THR A 659 26.67 21.64 14.72
C THR A 659 26.00 20.96 13.52
N GLY A 660 25.22 21.67 12.69
CA GLY A 660 24.71 21.11 11.42
C GLY A 660 23.81 22.04 10.61
N ILE A 661 23.79 21.90 9.28
CA ILE A 661 22.92 22.63 8.35
C ILE A 661 21.67 21.77 8.03
N LEU A 662 20.46 22.36 7.98
CA LEU A 662 19.21 21.70 7.56
C LEU A 662 18.72 22.34 6.25
N ALA A 663 19.11 21.79 5.11
CA ALA A 663 18.38 22.05 3.86
C ALA A 663 17.45 20.86 3.59
N THR A 664 16.16 21.09 3.46
CA THR A 664 15.18 20.03 3.17
C THR A 664 15.32 19.53 1.73
N SER A 665 16.08 18.46 1.56
CA SER A 665 15.69 17.24 0.83
C SER A 665 16.81 16.22 0.99
N THR A 666 16.53 15.04 1.57
CA THR A 666 17.31 13.78 1.49
C THR A 666 18.87 13.81 1.58
N GLY A 667 19.42 13.11 2.58
CA GLY A 667 20.83 12.65 2.63
C GLY A 667 21.73 13.35 3.68
N ALA A 668 22.67 12.63 4.28
CA ALA A 668 23.36 12.99 5.53
C ALA A 668 24.75 13.68 5.40
N CYS A 669 25.16 14.33 6.51
CA CYS A 669 26.51 14.60 7.06
C CYS A 669 27.31 15.91 6.76
N ALA A 670 27.39 16.74 7.83
CA ALA A 670 28.46 17.61 8.38
C ALA A 670 29.61 18.24 7.53
N ASN A 671 29.76 19.56 7.73
CA ASN A 671 30.92 20.45 7.50
C ASN A 671 31.50 20.57 6.07
N LYS A 672 30.90 21.44 5.23
CA LYS A 672 31.49 22.32 4.18
C LYS A 672 30.45 22.53 3.06
N TYR A 673 30.36 23.76 2.53
CA TYR A 673 29.67 24.19 1.30
C TYR A 673 28.74 23.15 0.62
N ASP A 674 27.44 23.21 0.89
CA ASP A 674 26.46 22.38 0.18
C ASP A 674 25.95 23.12 -1.05
N CYS A 675 26.12 22.50 -2.23
CA CYS A 675 25.62 23.01 -3.50
C CYS A 675 24.37 22.22 -3.93
N ARG A 676 23.19 22.85 -3.99
CA ARG A 676 21.92 22.19 -4.35
C ARG A 676 21.30 22.79 -5.61
N GLN A 677 20.95 21.92 -6.56
CA GLN A 677 20.16 22.31 -7.71
C GLN A 677 18.68 22.45 -7.29
N VAL A 678 18.10 23.63 -7.48
CA VAL A 678 16.70 23.92 -7.14
C VAL A 678 15.99 24.59 -8.32
N VAL A 679 14.68 24.33 -8.43
CA VAL A 679 13.82 25.00 -9.42
C VAL A 679 13.23 26.26 -8.78
N GLY A 680 13.52 27.41 -9.39
CA GLY A 680 13.02 28.73 -9.01
C GLY A 680 11.58 28.99 -9.49
N GLY A 681 11.12 30.23 -9.40
CA GLY A 681 9.71 30.61 -9.57
C GLY A 681 8.87 30.47 -8.30
N ARG A 682 9.53 30.26 -7.15
CA ARG A 682 8.92 30.08 -5.83
C ARG A 682 9.88 30.54 -4.74
N SER A 683 9.34 30.78 -3.54
CA SER A 683 10.17 30.99 -2.35
C SER A 683 10.87 29.68 -1.97
N VAL A 684 12.18 29.74 -1.77
CA VAL A 684 13.03 28.61 -1.37
C VAL A 684 13.54 28.87 0.04
N VAL A 685 13.28 27.91 0.94
CA VAL A 685 13.67 28.00 2.34
C VAL A 685 15.05 27.39 2.55
N VAL A 686 15.98 28.11 3.18
CA VAL A 686 17.30 27.61 3.58
C VAL A 686 17.44 27.71 5.10
N GLN A 687 17.88 26.63 5.77
CA GLN A 687 17.99 26.58 7.24
C GLN A 687 19.33 26.02 7.74
N VAL A 688 19.75 26.46 8.93
CA VAL A 688 20.93 25.94 9.66
C VAL A 688 20.57 25.69 11.13
N ILE A 689 20.92 24.53 11.68
CA ILE A 689 20.72 24.19 13.10
C ILE A 689 21.91 24.69 13.95
N LEU A 690 21.62 25.30 15.11
CA LEU A 690 22.61 25.72 16.09
C LEU A 690 22.80 24.68 17.21
N SER A 691 23.99 24.58 17.80
CA SER A 691 24.37 23.49 18.72
C SER A 691 23.79 23.52 20.12
N THR A 692 22.94 24.48 20.47
CA THR A 692 22.48 24.68 21.86
C THR A 692 21.21 23.92 22.23
N GLY A 693 20.77 22.98 21.39
CA GLY A 693 19.64 22.07 21.67
C GLY A 693 18.68 21.94 20.47
N PRO A 694 17.68 21.05 20.54
CA PRO A 694 16.80 20.70 19.40
C PRO A 694 15.82 21.81 18.94
N THR A 695 16.05 23.08 19.31
CA THR A 695 15.05 24.16 19.19
C THR A 695 15.55 25.48 18.59
N ALA A 696 16.81 25.61 18.16
CA ALA A 696 17.32 26.86 17.57
C ALA A 696 17.87 26.67 16.14
N LEU A 697 17.26 27.37 15.17
CA LEU A 697 17.70 27.38 13.76
C LEU A 697 17.77 28.80 13.20
N LEU A 698 18.69 29.03 12.27
CA LEU A 698 18.71 30.18 11.37
C LEU A 698 17.93 29.80 10.10
N LYS A 699 16.96 30.63 9.69
CA LYS A 699 16.16 30.42 8.49
C LYS A 699 16.17 31.66 7.63
N ILE A 700 16.38 31.49 6.33
CA ILE A 700 16.22 32.52 5.32
C ILE A 700 15.30 32.03 4.19
N ASP A 701 14.35 32.86 3.80
CA ASP A 701 13.47 32.62 2.66
C ASP A 701 14.01 33.40 1.46
N VAL A 702 14.34 32.70 0.37
CA VAL A 702 14.98 33.27 -0.82
C VAL A 702 14.01 33.15 -2.00
N VAL A 703 13.65 34.28 -2.61
CA VAL A 703 12.79 34.27 -3.81
C VAL A 703 13.66 34.14 -5.06
N LEU A 704 13.63 32.96 -5.69
CA LEU A 704 14.39 32.72 -6.91
C LEU A 704 13.50 32.97 -8.14
N PRO A 705 14.00 33.72 -9.15
CA PRO A 705 13.35 33.78 -10.47
C PRO A 705 13.23 32.40 -11.11
N ALA A 706 12.28 32.26 -12.05
CA ALA A 706 12.09 31.02 -12.79
C ALA A 706 13.39 30.53 -13.45
N GLY A 707 13.67 29.23 -13.36
CA GLY A 707 14.89 28.60 -13.88
C GLY A 707 15.53 27.66 -12.87
N THR A 708 16.63 27.04 -13.26
CA THR A 708 17.38 26.12 -12.40
C THR A 708 18.56 26.84 -11.76
N TRP A 709 18.73 26.70 -10.46
CA TRP A 709 19.73 27.39 -9.66
C TRP A 709 20.56 26.40 -8.86
N LEU A 710 21.87 26.62 -8.77
CA LEU A 710 22.78 25.98 -7.83
C LEU A 710 22.94 26.90 -6.62
N LEU A 711 22.38 26.50 -5.47
CA LEU A 711 22.48 27.24 -4.22
C LEU A 711 23.62 26.72 -3.36
N THR A 712 24.43 27.63 -2.83
CA THR A 712 25.49 27.41 -1.83
C THR A 712 25.14 28.16 -0.55
N ALA A 713 25.24 27.53 0.62
CA ALA A 713 25.02 28.19 1.91
C ALA A 713 26.26 28.11 2.81
N ALA A 714 26.53 29.19 3.55
CA ALA A 714 27.64 29.30 4.50
C ALA A 714 27.18 29.97 5.80
N SER A 715 27.58 29.43 6.95
CA SER A 715 27.33 30.04 8.26
C SER A 715 28.64 30.47 8.94
N GLN A 716 28.65 31.64 9.58
CA GLN A 716 29.79 32.14 10.35
C GLN A 716 29.37 32.49 11.78
N PHE A 717 30.23 32.15 12.74
CA PHE A 717 30.12 32.55 14.14
C PHE A 717 31.25 33.54 14.45
N THR A 718 30.89 34.77 14.80
CA THR A 718 31.86 35.84 15.04
C THR A 718 31.56 36.56 16.35
N LYS A 719 32.60 36.97 17.07
CA LYS A 719 32.48 37.86 18.22
C LYS A 719 32.82 39.27 17.75
N ASP A 720 31.90 40.22 17.90
CA ASP A 720 32.15 41.60 17.49
C ASP A 720 33.07 42.34 18.50
N SER A 721 33.50 43.54 18.11
CA SER A 721 34.40 44.37 18.93
C SER A 721 33.80 44.83 20.26
N ALA A 722 32.48 44.67 20.45
CA ALA A 722 31.77 44.93 21.71
C ALA A 722 31.62 43.67 22.58
N GLY A 723 32.15 42.52 22.12
CA GLY A 723 32.11 41.25 22.85
C GLY A 723 30.81 40.46 22.66
N VAL A 724 29.94 40.87 21.73
CA VAL A 724 28.68 40.18 21.42
C VAL A 724 28.94 39.08 20.40
N TYR A 725 28.44 37.88 20.68
CA TYR A 725 28.49 36.76 19.73
C TYR A 725 27.38 36.89 18.70
N ARG A 726 27.74 36.71 17.43
CA ARG A 726 26.85 36.80 16.28
C ARG A 726 26.95 35.55 15.42
N ASN A 727 25.81 35.18 14.86
CA ASN A 727 25.70 34.14 13.84
C ASN A 727 25.21 34.77 12.53
N ALA A 728 25.96 34.56 11.45
CA ALA A 728 25.59 34.96 10.10
C ALA A 728 25.32 33.74 9.22
N LEU A 729 24.25 33.77 8.42
CA LEU A 729 23.99 32.81 7.35
C LEU A 729 24.01 33.56 6.01
N THR A 730 24.86 33.11 5.09
CA THR A 730 24.98 33.61 3.71
C THR A 730 24.52 32.54 2.74
N VAL A 731 23.68 32.91 1.77
CA VAL A 731 23.24 32.03 0.68
C VAL A 731 23.64 32.67 -0.66
N THR A 732 24.26 31.89 -1.52
CA THR A 732 24.67 32.27 -2.88
C THR A 732 24.02 31.33 -3.89
N GLY A 733 23.20 31.83 -4.81
CA GLY A 733 22.63 31.08 -5.91
C GLY A 733 23.28 31.45 -7.24
N VAL A 734 23.66 30.46 -8.04
CA VAL A 734 24.13 30.65 -9.43
C VAL A 734 23.17 29.94 -10.37
N ARG A 735 22.67 30.64 -11.39
CA ARG A 735 21.77 30.04 -12.38
C ARG A 735 22.54 28.99 -13.19
N ALA A 736 22.02 27.76 -13.23
CA ALA A 736 22.58 26.72 -14.10
C ALA A 736 22.25 27.09 -15.55
N SER A 737 23.28 27.14 -16.40
CA SER A 737 23.18 27.43 -17.83
C SER A 737 22.40 26.37 -18.59
#